data_AF-A0A364NRK8-F1
#
_entry.id   AF-A0A364NRK8-F1
#
_cell.length_a   1.000
_cell.length_b   1.000
_cell.length_c   1.000
_cell.angle_alpha   90.00
_cell.angle_beta   90.00
_cell.angle_gamma   90.00
#
_symmetry.space_group_name_H-M   'P 1'
#
loop_
_entity.id
_entity.type
_entity.pdbx_description
1 polymer ?
#
loop_
_entity_poly.entity_id
_entity_poly.type
_entity_poly.pdbx_seq_one_letter_code
_entity_poly.pdbx_strand_id
1 'polypeptide(L)'
;MFLNLFRPKWRHSDATIRSRAVNQLNAQNADEFETLVNLAQQDPSAEVRKSAISKIDSLSVFAKLLLSETDTDVMALLLTRLSQALVMTGQIKGAKSQLTPETHEILVTLLLESQAPAVHDTLFKYVAHQSSLATLALKSPLASTRQQAASALTNIPELEEVNKQSKGHDKVVFRITKDALNAHAEALMAAQAKQNKQNELLKSFSNLVDGQDKLHFVTRLKSLTDEWSNLNLDTQNDDYQTLVSKANAYLATLQEEEAAIQENKRQSDQLRASCEAHLNGLNVLVSSLTQQIQLEANPLSELNTQQNELNKVLRILTYKQDIPKLLELAQQQLDLLARYQQHSPNNDELFALPTSDIEQEKQLKRIQKIIKQIAWPSNLPLPLLLQQLEQTQSTLKQALEQTQTKNSEALALASKKLDQLTAFINAGETLNAQSVIDELTPYLNDQVISARIEKSFKSEIARLNELLEWQSFATQAKKEQLCLQMEALAENASLEPSVLAESIKELQKEWKQLDQQGAQHSRELWQRFHQASQEAYKPCDEHFKRLSQERAWNLSQRKAICEYLSDYFQHLDWTAPDWKAIDQIAHTAKQEWKRFTPVDRSPGKLVQQQFNELISQIDTKINAQKESCAEAKKNLLEQARELLDLEDKREAAEQVKRLQQQWKTVGTTFHSLERRLWLELREISDAVFAHLKQTQRQDNEKAKQVANQRQKQHQQHLQLLKHMAALCENTEVLYAESTLTPELCLEALNTLKSTSLPAPVVEGFTGRIKRVEGLLENPDALDTLLTSAQEEARLVCIRLEILKQQPSPEEDETLRMAYQMQRLQDSLDSASSLSHDADVTDLITEWSFVSFSWQFNEIEERFYELTQEHSLTEASY
;
A
#
# COMPACT_ATOMS: atom_id res chain seq x y z
N MET A 1 94.21 63.91 -16.63
CA MET A 1 95.48 63.40 -16.07
C MET A 1 95.17 62.08 -15.34
N PHE A 2 95.32 60.86 -15.86
CA PHE A 2 95.71 60.27 -17.15
C PHE A 2 94.82 59.02 -17.46
N LEU A 3 93.55 59.02 -17.04
CA LEU A 3 92.67 57.83 -17.15
C LEU A 3 91.65 57.85 -18.32
N ASN A 4 91.69 58.87 -19.18
CA ASN A 4 90.67 59.07 -20.23
C ASN A 4 91.16 58.91 -21.69
N LEU A 5 92.43 58.58 -21.92
CA LEU A 5 92.99 58.41 -23.27
C LEU A 5 92.79 57.01 -23.87
N PHE A 6 92.50 56.01 -23.04
CA PHE A 6 92.21 54.64 -23.47
C PHE A 6 90.82 54.20 -23.02
N ARG A 7 89.85 55.12 -23.06
CA ARG A 7 88.45 54.70 -22.93
C ARG A 7 88.10 53.88 -24.17
N PRO A 8 87.65 52.63 -24.00
CA PRO A 8 87.32 51.81 -25.15
C PRO A 8 86.20 52.49 -25.96
N LYS A 9 86.23 52.34 -27.28
CA LYS A 9 85.40 53.13 -28.23
C LYS A 9 83.90 53.00 -27.97
N TRP A 10 83.47 51.95 -27.27
CA TRP A 10 82.08 51.74 -26.84
C TRP A 10 81.63 52.65 -25.69
N ARG A 11 82.52 53.43 -25.04
CA ARG A 11 82.18 54.49 -24.04
C ARG A 11 82.27 55.91 -24.61
N HIS A 12 82.27 56.07 -25.94
CA HIS A 12 82.37 57.37 -26.60
C HIS A 12 81.08 58.20 -26.43
N SER A 13 81.14 59.54 -26.47
CA SER A 13 79.96 60.40 -26.34
C SER A 13 78.99 60.28 -27.53
N ASP A 14 79.54 60.10 -28.74
CA ASP A 14 78.78 59.86 -29.98
C ASP A 14 78.26 58.41 -30.08
N ALA A 15 76.95 58.27 -30.26
CA ALA A 15 76.26 56.98 -30.38
C ALA A 15 76.70 56.17 -31.61
N THR A 16 77.01 56.82 -32.74
CA THR A 16 77.43 56.12 -33.96
C THR A 16 78.80 55.46 -33.79
N ILE A 17 79.70 56.12 -33.06
CA ILE A 17 81.01 55.59 -32.70
C ILE A 17 80.86 54.43 -31.70
N ARG A 18 79.95 54.56 -30.73
CA ARG A 18 79.63 53.45 -29.80
C ARG A 18 79.08 52.24 -30.54
N SER A 19 78.07 52.40 -31.40
CA SER A 19 77.47 51.32 -32.20
C SER A 19 78.51 50.60 -33.07
N ARG A 20 79.38 51.33 -33.76
CA ARG A 20 80.48 50.72 -34.54
C ARG A 20 81.48 49.97 -33.66
N ALA A 21 81.76 50.48 -32.46
CA ALA A 21 82.64 49.82 -31.51
C ALA A 21 82.02 48.54 -30.94
N VAL A 22 80.70 48.51 -30.73
CA VAL A 22 79.96 47.31 -30.31
C VAL A 22 80.17 46.15 -31.30
N ASN A 23 80.23 46.44 -32.60
CA ASN A 23 80.47 45.42 -33.62
C ASN A 23 81.84 44.72 -33.52
N GLN A 24 82.80 45.33 -32.81
CA GLN A 24 84.16 44.81 -32.59
C GLN A 24 84.28 43.98 -31.31
N LEU A 25 83.25 43.95 -30.46
CA LEU A 25 83.21 43.12 -29.25
C LEU A 25 82.90 41.66 -29.61
N ASN A 26 83.55 40.73 -28.91
CA ASN A 26 83.40 39.30 -29.09
C ASN A 26 82.48 38.70 -28.01
N ALA A 27 81.32 38.21 -28.43
CA ALA A 27 80.34 37.56 -27.54
C ALA A 27 80.81 36.24 -26.91
N GLN A 28 81.92 35.65 -27.36
CA GLN A 28 82.51 34.45 -26.77
C GLN A 28 83.44 34.76 -25.58
N ASN A 29 83.84 36.01 -25.39
CA ASN A 29 84.65 36.45 -24.25
C ASN A 29 83.70 36.91 -23.13
N ALA A 30 83.87 36.38 -21.90
CA ALA A 30 82.98 36.65 -20.77
C ALA A 30 82.88 38.14 -20.40
N ASP A 31 84.01 38.86 -20.36
CA ASP A 31 84.04 40.28 -19.96
C ASP A 31 83.43 41.19 -21.05
N GLU A 32 83.64 40.84 -22.32
CA GLU A 32 83.06 41.56 -23.46
C GLU A 32 81.58 41.22 -23.64
N PHE A 33 81.16 39.99 -23.31
CA PHE A 33 79.76 39.60 -23.25
C PHE A 33 79.00 40.38 -22.18
N GLU A 34 79.55 40.49 -20.96
CA GLU A 34 78.94 41.32 -19.91
C GLU A 34 78.88 42.81 -20.32
N THR A 35 79.88 43.28 -21.06
CA THR A 35 79.87 44.62 -21.66
C THR A 35 78.75 44.78 -22.69
N LEU A 36 78.55 43.79 -23.56
CA LEU A 36 77.45 43.76 -24.53
C LEU A 36 76.08 43.76 -23.84
N VAL A 37 75.90 42.98 -22.78
CA VAL A 37 74.66 42.94 -21.99
C VAL A 37 74.37 44.29 -21.35
N ASN A 38 75.36 44.93 -20.73
CA ASN A 38 75.20 46.25 -20.13
C ASN A 38 74.85 47.33 -21.17
N LEU A 39 75.50 47.31 -22.34
CA LEU A 39 75.19 48.23 -23.43
C LEU A 39 73.78 48.00 -23.98
N ALA A 40 73.36 46.74 -24.11
CA ALA A 40 72.01 46.39 -24.52
C ALA A 40 70.94 46.82 -23.51
N GLN A 41 71.27 46.86 -22.21
CA GLN A 41 70.32 47.20 -21.16
C GLN A 41 70.24 48.71 -20.85
N GLN A 42 71.36 49.43 -20.89
CA GLN A 42 71.47 50.76 -20.27
C GLN A 42 71.90 51.88 -21.23
N ASP A 43 72.32 51.62 -22.47
CA ASP A 43 72.75 52.71 -23.37
C ASP A 43 71.56 53.59 -23.77
N PRO A 44 71.66 54.93 -23.69
CA PRO A 44 70.56 55.83 -24.04
C PRO A 44 70.18 55.78 -25.52
N SER A 45 71.08 55.36 -26.42
CA SER A 45 70.80 55.26 -27.87
C SER A 45 70.26 53.90 -28.26
N ALA A 46 69.07 53.88 -28.85
CA ALA A 46 68.45 52.68 -29.43
C ALA A 46 69.35 52.01 -30.48
N GLU A 47 70.11 52.77 -31.27
CA GLU A 47 71.02 52.24 -32.29
C GLU A 47 72.17 51.42 -31.68
N VAL A 48 72.69 51.87 -30.53
CA VAL A 48 73.74 51.15 -29.78
C VAL A 48 73.17 49.91 -29.13
N ARG A 49 71.98 50.00 -28.53
CA ARG A 49 71.28 48.83 -27.96
C ARG A 49 70.99 47.76 -29.02
N LYS A 50 70.45 48.14 -30.18
CA LYS A 50 70.23 47.24 -31.34
C LYS A 50 71.52 46.55 -31.79
N SER A 51 72.62 47.31 -31.86
CA SER A 51 73.93 46.78 -32.24
C SER A 51 74.49 45.78 -31.21
N ALA A 52 74.20 45.98 -29.92
CA ALA A 52 74.61 45.05 -28.86
C ALA A 52 73.74 43.78 -28.86
N ILE A 53 72.43 43.93 -29.01
CA ILE A 53 71.46 42.83 -29.07
C ILE A 53 71.72 41.90 -30.25
N SER A 54 72.12 42.43 -31.41
CA SER A 54 72.45 41.61 -32.59
C SER A 54 73.69 40.72 -32.40
N LYS A 55 74.56 41.06 -31.44
CA LYS A 55 75.78 40.29 -31.08
C LYS A 55 75.56 39.27 -29.97
N ILE A 56 74.52 39.46 -29.16
CA ILE A 56 74.15 38.53 -28.10
C ILE A 56 73.46 37.32 -28.74
N ASP A 57 73.68 36.13 -28.20
CA ASP A 57 72.96 34.90 -28.56
C ASP A 57 72.65 34.11 -27.29
N SER A 58 71.82 34.71 -26.42
CA SER A 58 71.45 34.13 -25.13
C SER A 58 69.97 34.38 -24.84
N LEU A 59 69.20 33.29 -24.78
CA LEU A 59 67.76 33.31 -24.52
C LEU A 59 67.41 33.99 -23.19
N SER A 60 68.18 33.71 -22.13
CA SER A 60 67.94 34.26 -20.79
C SER A 60 68.23 35.77 -20.71
N VAL A 61 69.16 36.27 -21.53
CA VAL A 61 69.45 37.70 -21.64
C VAL A 61 68.37 38.40 -22.44
N PHE A 62 67.94 37.84 -23.57
CA PHE A 62 66.86 38.42 -24.37
C PHE A 62 65.55 38.52 -23.58
N ALA A 63 65.19 37.50 -22.81
CA ALA A 63 64.00 37.51 -21.95
C ALA A 63 64.07 38.62 -20.88
N LYS A 64 65.24 38.85 -20.28
CA LYS A 64 65.44 39.92 -19.28
C LYS A 64 65.42 41.31 -19.89
N LEU A 65 66.05 41.51 -21.05
CA LEU A 65 66.09 42.81 -21.72
C LEU A 65 64.69 43.25 -22.18
N LEU A 66 63.86 42.31 -22.62
CA LEU A 66 62.49 42.59 -23.06
C LEU A 66 61.62 43.21 -21.95
N LEU A 67 61.84 42.84 -20.68
CA LEU A 67 61.06 43.36 -19.54
C LEU A 67 61.31 44.84 -19.24
N SER A 68 62.48 45.36 -19.62
CA SER A 68 62.92 46.72 -19.28
C SER A 68 63.01 47.66 -20.49
N GLU A 69 62.90 47.12 -21.71
CA GLU A 69 63.04 47.90 -22.93
C GLU A 69 61.74 48.68 -23.22
N THR A 70 61.90 49.91 -23.70
CA THR A 70 60.76 50.81 -23.97
C THR A 70 60.72 51.26 -25.43
N ASP A 71 61.82 51.08 -26.18
CA ASP A 71 61.90 51.45 -27.59
C ASP A 71 61.31 50.35 -28.49
N THR A 72 60.32 50.73 -29.30
CA THR A 72 59.53 49.81 -30.15
C THR A 72 60.40 49.03 -31.14
N ASP A 73 61.40 49.67 -31.73
CA ASP A 73 62.25 49.00 -32.70
C ASP A 73 63.27 48.06 -32.05
N VAL A 74 63.76 48.42 -30.85
CA VAL A 74 64.65 47.55 -30.07
C VAL A 74 63.88 46.31 -29.59
N MET A 75 62.63 46.49 -29.14
CA MET A 75 61.73 45.39 -28.79
C MET A 75 61.45 44.47 -29.97
N ALA A 76 61.13 45.01 -31.16
CA ALA A 76 60.92 44.22 -32.37
C ALA A 76 62.14 43.37 -32.74
N LEU A 77 63.36 43.93 -32.57
CA LEU A 77 64.60 43.19 -32.77
C LEU A 77 64.79 42.08 -31.72
N LEU A 78 64.53 42.36 -30.44
CA LEU A 78 64.60 41.36 -29.36
C LEU A 78 63.63 40.20 -29.61
N LEU A 79 62.39 40.49 -30.01
CA LEU A 79 61.37 39.50 -30.35
C LEU A 79 61.81 38.62 -31.52
N THR A 80 62.36 39.23 -32.58
CA THR A 80 62.86 38.51 -33.76
C THR A 80 64.04 37.60 -33.41
N ARG A 81 64.97 38.08 -32.56
CA ARG A 81 66.13 37.29 -32.12
C ARG A 81 65.71 36.16 -31.19
N LEU A 82 64.75 36.42 -30.30
CA LEU A 82 64.19 35.42 -29.38
C LEU A 82 63.41 34.33 -30.15
N SER A 83 62.61 34.71 -31.16
CA SER A 83 61.92 33.74 -32.02
C SER A 83 62.91 32.89 -32.83
N GLN A 84 63.97 33.49 -33.38
CA GLN A 84 65.03 32.75 -34.07
C GLN A 84 65.76 31.78 -33.13
N ALA A 85 66.10 32.21 -31.92
CA ALA A 85 66.74 31.35 -30.92
C ALA A 85 65.85 30.17 -30.50
N LEU A 86 64.55 30.40 -30.33
CA LEU A 86 63.58 29.34 -30.01
C LEU A 86 63.42 28.32 -31.15
N VAL A 87 63.44 28.78 -32.42
CA VAL A 87 63.32 27.91 -33.60
C VAL A 87 64.61 27.13 -33.87
N MET A 88 65.79 27.74 -33.72
CA MET A 88 67.07 27.08 -34.05
C MET A 88 67.54 26.07 -33.00
N THR A 89 67.19 26.26 -31.72
CA THR A 89 67.75 25.41 -30.65
C THR A 89 67.01 24.09 -30.44
N GLY A 90 65.77 23.93 -30.92
CA GLY A 90 64.97 22.70 -30.77
C GLY A 90 64.79 22.19 -29.32
N GLN A 91 65.30 22.92 -28.33
CA GLN A 91 65.37 22.54 -26.92
C GLN A 91 64.36 23.34 -26.09
N ILE A 92 63.08 23.13 -26.37
CA ILE A 92 61.97 23.61 -25.51
C ILE A 92 61.93 22.83 -24.18
N LYS A 93 62.72 21.74 -24.03
CA LYS A 93 62.85 21.00 -22.77
C LYS A 93 63.67 21.74 -21.71
N GLY A 94 64.60 22.62 -22.11
CA GLY A 94 65.44 23.41 -21.19
C GLY A 94 64.73 24.65 -20.63
N ALA A 95 63.69 25.15 -21.30
CA ALA A 95 62.94 26.33 -20.85
C ALA A 95 62.11 26.04 -19.58
N LYS A 96 61.66 24.79 -19.38
CA LYS A 96 60.79 24.41 -18.25
C LYS A 96 61.42 24.63 -16.86
N SER A 97 62.74 24.58 -16.74
CA SER A 97 63.47 24.78 -15.48
C SER A 97 63.91 26.24 -15.24
N GLN A 98 63.68 27.15 -16.21
CA GLN A 98 64.08 28.56 -16.13
C GLN A 98 62.87 29.52 -16.06
N LEU A 99 61.64 28.99 -16.12
CA LEU A 99 60.40 29.76 -16.10
C LEU A 99 59.85 29.88 -14.66
N THR A 100 60.12 31.00 -13.98
CA THR A 100 59.56 31.42 -12.67
C THR A 100 58.21 32.17 -12.83
N PRO A 101 57.45 32.52 -11.77
CA PRO A 101 56.21 33.30 -11.92
C PRO A 101 56.39 34.63 -12.69
N GLU A 102 57.55 35.28 -12.56
CA GLU A 102 57.93 36.48 -13.32
C GLU A 102 58.04 36.22 -14.83
N THR A 103 58.34 34.98 -15.22
CA THR A 103 58.36 34.58 -16.64
C THR A 103 56.97 34.36 -17.22
N HIS A 104 55.93 34.27 -16.39
CA HIS A 104 54.56 34.13 -16.88
C HIS A 104 54.08 35.42 -17.57
N GLU A 105 54.40 36.59 -17.00
CA GLU A 105 54.13 37.88 -17.66
C GLU A 105 54.97 38.04 -18.94
N ILE A 106 56.23 37.61 -18.92
CA ILE A 106 57.09 37.59 -20.13
C ILE A 106 56.45 36.74 -21.22
N LEU A 107 55.95 35.54 -20.90
CA LEU A 107 55.31 34.65 -21.87
C LEU A 107 54.07 35.28 -22.49
N VAL A 108 53.23 35.91 -21.69
CA VAL A 108 52.02 36.60 -22.18
C VAL A 108 52.42 37.77 -23.08
N THR A 109 53.35 38.63 -22.65
CA THR A 109 53.85 39.75 -23.47
C THR A 109 54.48 39.27 -24.77
N LEU A 110 55.27 38.19 -24.75
CA LEU A 110 55.85 37.59 -25.96
C LEU A 110 54.78 37.11 -26.94
N LEU A 111 53.71 36.50 -26.43
CA LEU A 111 52.59 36.03 -27.25
C LEU A 111 51.76 37.20 -27.78
N LEU A 112 51.61 38.30 -27.03
CA LEU A 112 50.91 39.50 -27.50
C LEU A 112 51.67 40.27 -28.58
N GLU A 113 53.00 40.31 -28.51
CA GLU A 113 53.82 41.10 -29.43
C GLU A 113 54.34 40.30 -30.64
N SER A 114 54.40 38.97 -30.55
CA SER A 114 54.91 38.12 -31.64
C SER A 114 53.83 37.78 -32.66
N GLN A 115 54.16 37.88 -33.96
CA GLN A 115 53.29 37.42 -35.06
C GLN A 115 53.66 36.03 -35.61
N ALA A 116 54.67 35.36 -35.05
CA ALA A 116 55.19 34.10 -35.59
C ALA A 116 54.44 32.88 -35.02
N PRO A 117 53.72 32.07 -35.84
CA PRO A 117 52.92 30.93 -35.35
C PRO A 117 53.72 29.91 -34.54
N ALA A 118 54.95 29.61 -34.95
CA ALA A 118 55.82 28.67 -34.24
C ALA A 118 56.15 29.07 -32.78
N VAL A 119 56.15 30.39 -32.50
CA VAL A 119 56.34 30.92 -31.14
C VAL A 119 55.08 30.68 -30.30
N HIS A 120 53.91 30.92 -30.89
CA HIS A 120 52.62 30.70 -30.23
C HIS A 120 52.37 29.24 -29.90
N ASP A 121 52.54 28.33 -30.87
CA ASP A 121 52.34 26.88 -30.68
C ASP A 121 53.27 26.27 -29.61
N THR A 122 54.44 26.89 -29.45
CA THR A 122 55.46 26.49 -28.49
C THR A 122 55.18 27.03 -27.09
N LEU A 123 54.91 28.33 -26.98
CA LEU A 123 54.84 29.03 -25.70
C LEU A 123 53.46 28.96 -25.05
N PHE A 124 52.38 28.88 -25.83
CA PHE A 124 51.01 28.87 -25.30
C PHE A 124 50.76 27.73 -24.29
N LYS A 125 51.38 26.56 -24.49
CA LYS A 125 51.27 25.39 -23.61
C LYS A 125 51.75 25.63 -22.17
N TYR A 126 52.48 26.73 -21.93
CA TYR A 126 52.98 27.13 -20.62
C TYR A 126 52.13 28.22 -19.95
N VAL A 127 51.06 28.68 -20.61
CA VAL A 127 50.12 29.65 -20.05
C VAL A 127 49.01 28.92 -19.31
N ALA A 128 49.00 29.01 -17.97
CA ALA A 128 48.01 28.34 -17.12
C ALA A 128 47.10 29.29 -16.32
N HIS A 129 47.51 30.54 -16.08
CA HIS A 129 46.70 31.46 -15.28
C HIS A 129 45.50 31.99 -16.09
N GLN A 130 44.32 31.95 -15.48
CA GLN A 130 43.04 32.29 -16.14
C GLN A 130 42.98 33.75 -16.61
N SER A 131 43.55 34.69 -15.84
CA SER A 131 43.67 36.10 -16.25
C SER A 131 44.58 36.32 -17.46
N SER A 132 45.67 35.55 -17.56
CA SER A 132 46.58 35.55 -18.70
C SER A 132 45.92 34.98 -19.95
N LEU A 133 45.19 33.87 -19.80
CA LEU A 133 44.39 33.28 -20.88
C LEU A 133 43.32 34.25 -21.36
N ALA A 134 42.63 34.95 -20.46
CA ALA A 134 41.65 35.97 -20.82
C ALA A 134 42.29 37.12 -21.62
N THR A 135 43.48 37.57 -21.20
CA THR A 135 44.24 38.61 -21.90
C THR A 135 44.63 38.16 -23.31
N LEU A 136 45.12 36.92 -23.46
CA LEU A 136 45.48 36.36 -24.76
C LEU A 136 44.26 36.12 -25.65
N ALA A 137 43.14 35.68 -25.09
CA ALA A 137 41.88 35.47 -25.82
C ALA A 137 41.36 36.76 -26.46
N LEU A 138 41.63 37.92 -25.85
CA LEU A 138 41.17 39.23 -26.33
C LEU A 138 42.20 39.94 -27.21
N LYS A 139 43.48 39.85 -26.86
CA LYS A 139 44.51 40.75 -27.41
C LYS A 139 45.58 40.05 -28.25
N SER A 140 45.59 38.72 -28.32
CA SER A 140 46.61 38.02 -29.12
C SER A 140 46.48 38.34 -30.61
N PRO A 141 47.60 38.59 -31.31
CA PRO A 141 47.59 38.91 -32.74
C PRO A 141 47.16 37.72 -33.62
N LEU A 142 47.35 36.47 -33.16
CA LEU A 142 46.95 35.27 -33.89
C LEU A 142 45.57 34.77 -33.45
N ALA A 143 44.67 34.57 -34.42
CA ALA A 143 43.33 34.04 -34.19
C ALA A 143 43.33 32.65 -33.54
N SER A 144 44.27 31.78 -33.92
CA SER A 144 44.44 30.44 -33.33
C SER A 144 44.74 30.49 -31.84
N THR A 145 45.62 31.39 -31.41
CA THR A 145 45.96 31.58 -30.00
C THR A 145 44.80 32.19 -29.22
N ARG A 146 44.02 33.11 -29.82
CA ARG A 146 42.81 33.65 -29.18
C ARG A 146 41.78 32.55 -28.90
N GLN A 147 41.53 31.69 -29.90
CA GLN A 147 40.61 30.55 -29.76
C GLN A 147 41.10 29.52 -28.75
N GLN A 148 42.39 29.15 -28.78
CA GLN A 148 42.97 28.23 -27.79
C GLN A 148 42.90 28.79 -26.37
N ALA A 149 43.16 30.09 -26.19
CA ALA A 149 43.05 30.77 -24.90
C ALA A 149 41.60 30.78 -24.40
N ALA A 150 40.64 31.10 -25.27
CA ALA A 150 39.22 31.08 -24.97
C ALA A 150 38.73 29.68 -24.55
N SER A 151 39.16 28.62 -25.24
CA SER A 151 38.80 27.23 -24.92
C SER A 151 39.45 26.72 -23.62
N ALA A 152 40.56 27.32 -23.20
CA ALA A 152 41.25 26.95 -21.96
C ALA A 152 40.73 27.70 -20.72
N LEU A 153 39.80 28.65 -20.90
CA LEU A 153 39.16 29.35 -19.79
C LEU A 153 38.11 28.47 -19.12
N THR A 154 38.15 28.44 -17.80
CA THR A 154 37.21 27.69 -16.94
C THR A 154 36.66 28.55 -15.81
N ASN A 155 37.28 29.70 -15.52
CA ASN A 155 36.79 30.62 -14.50
C ASN A 155 35.68 31.51 -15.05
N ILE A 156 34.55 31.55 -14.35
CA ILE A 156 33.33 32.23 -14.81
C ILE A 156 33.53 33.74 -15.00
N PRO A 157 34.15 34.51 -14.08
CA PRO A 157 34.33 35.94 -14.26
C PRO A 157 35.16 36.29 -15.50
N GLU A 158 36.22 35.53 -15.77
CA GLU A 158 37.08 35.68 -16.93
C GLU A 158 36.38 35.26 -18.22
N LEU A 159 35.58 34.18 -18.19
CA LEU A 159 34.72 33.77 -19.31
C LEU A 159 33.67 34.85 -19.64
N GLU A 160 33.00 35.42 -18.64
CA GLU A 160 32.02 36.50 -18.81
C GLU A 160 32.65 37.75 -19.41
N GLU A 161 33.83 38.12 -18.91
CA GLU A 161 34.54 39.31 -19.38
C GLU A 161 35.03 39.15 -20.83
N VAL A 162 35.62 37.99 -21.17
CA VAL A 162 36.08 37.70 -22.54
C VAL A 162 34.90 37.59 -23.50
N ASN A 163 33.80 36.94 -23.10
CA ASN A 163 32.57 36.86 -23.89
C ASN A 163 32.00 38.26 -24.18
N LYS A 164 31.95 39.12 -23.16
CA LYS A 164 31.47 40.50 -23.31
C LYS A 164 32.34 41.33 -24.26
N GLN A 165 33.66 41.25 -24.11
CA GLN A 165 34.59 42.07 -24.91
C GLN A 165 34.80 41.54 -26.34
N SER A 166 34.68 40.22 -26.57
CA SER A 166 34.80 39.63 -27.91
C SER A 166 33.53 39.80 -28.76
N LYS A 167 32.39 40.15 -28.15
CA LYS A 167 31.12 40.39 -28.84
C LYS A 167 31.28 41.46 -29.93
N GLY A 168 30.97 41.10 -31.17
CA GLY A 168 31.07 41.97 -32.35
C GLY A 168 32.49 42.10 -32.94
N HIS A 169 33.53 41.61 -32.27
CA HIS A 169 34.93 41.78 -32.68
C HIS A 169 35.64 40.46 -33.01
N ASP A 170 35.29 39.35 -32.32
CA ASP A 170 35.78 38.00 -32.61
C ASP A 170 34.66 36.98 -32.40
N LYS A 171 33.91 36.68 -33.48
CA LYS A 171 32.72 35.80 -33.45
C LYS A 171 33.05 34.39 -32.91
N VAL A 172 34.25 33.87 -33.18
CA VAL A 172 34.63 32.51 -32.78
C VAL A 172 34.96 32.44 -31.30
N VAL A 173 35.75 33.40 -30.78
CA VAL A 173 36.03 33.51 -29.33
C VAL A 173 34.76 33.76 -28.53
N PHE A 174 33.85 34.59 -29.05
CA PHE A 174 32.53 34.83 -28.46
C PHE A 174 31.72 33.53 -28.34
N ARG A 175 31.66 32.73 -29.41
CA ARG A 175 30.95 31.43 -29.40
C ARG A 175 31.56 30.47 -28.39
N ILE A 176 32.88 30.28 -28.40
CA ILE A 176 33.59 29.39 -27.47
C ILE A 176 33.29 29.74 -26.01
N THR A 177 33.40 31.02 -25.65
CA THR A 177 33.17 31.47 -24.27
C THR A 177 31.70 31.43 -23.87
N LYS A 178 30.78 31.72 -24.80
CA LYS A 178 29.33 31.56 -24.60
C LYS A 178 28.94 30.11 -24.37
N ASP A 179 29.47 29.18 -25.15
CA ASP A 179 29.20 27.74 -25.01
C ASP A 179 29.74 27.21 -23.68
N ALA A 180 30.93 27.65 -23.26
CA ALA A 180 31.48 27.32 -21.94
C ALA A 180 30.61 27.85 -20.78
N LEU A 181 30.11 29.08 -20.88
CA LEU A 181 29.20 29.66 -19.87
C LEU A 181 27.86 28.92 -19.82
N ASN A 182 27.30 28.54 -20.97
CA ASN A 182 26.08 27.74 -21.04
C ASN A 182 26.30 26.36 -20.41
N ALA A 183 27.42 25.68 -20.71
CA ALA A 183 27.76 24.39 -20.12
C ALA A 183 27.90 24.48 -18.58
N HIS A 184 28.49 25.57 -18.06
CA HIS A 184 28.55 25.83 -16.62
C HIS A 184 27.16 26.04 -16.00
N ALA A 185 26.28 26.80 -16.67
CA ALA A 185 24.91 27.02 -16.21
C ALA A 185 24.10 25.72 -16.21
N GLU A 186 24.22 24.90 -17.26
CA GLU A 186 23.57 23.58 -17.35
C GLU A 186 24.07 22.63 -16.27
N ALA A 187 25.39 22.58 -16.02
CA ALA A 187 25.96 21.77 -14.95
C ALA A 187 25.45 22.18 -13.56
N LEU A 188 25.32 23.50 -13.31
CA LEU A 188 24.78 24.02 -12.05
C LEU A 188 23.29 23.68 -11.89
N MET A 189 22.48 23.84 -12.95
CA MET A 189 21.08 23.45 -12.93
C MET A 189 20.90 21.95 -12.71
N ALA A 190 21.72 21.10 -13.34
CA ALA A 190 21.70 19.65 -13.16
C ALA A 190 22.08 19.25 -11.72
N ALA A 191 23.11 19.88 -11.14
CA ALA A 191 23.49 19.66 -9.75
C ALA A 191 22.38 20.08 -8.77
N GLN A 192 21.75 21.23 -9.01
CA GLN A 192 20.63 21.72 -8.18
C GLN A 192 19.38 20.83 -8.33
N ALA A 193 19.07 20.35 -9.54
CA ALA A 193 17.98 19.40 -9.76
C ALA A 193 18.22 18.07 -9.02
N LYS A 194 19.46 17.55 -9.04
CA LYS A 194 19.86 16.36 -8.29
C LYS A 194 19.67 16.55 -6.79
N GLN A 195 20.10 17.70 -6.25
CA GLN A 195 19.93 18.04 -4.84
C GLN A 195 18.45 18.19 -4.44
N ASN A 196 17.64 18.86 -5.27
CA ASN A 196 16.20 18.97 -5.04
C ASN A 196 15.52 17.60 -5.00
N LYS A 197 15.89 16.71 -5.93
CA LYS A 197 15.34 15.35 -5.98
C LYS A 197 15.74 14.51 -4.76
N GLN A 198 16.99 14.63 -4.30
CA GLN A 198 17.44 14.01 -3.05
C GLN A 198 16.58 14.45 -1.86
N ASN A 199 16.32 15.74 -1.73
CA ASN A 199 15.48 16.29 -0.65
C ASN A 199 14.01 15.83 -0.74
N GLU A 200 13.44 15.72 -1.94
CA GLU A 200 12.09 15.17 -2.16
C GLU A 200 12.00 13.70 -1.73
N LEU A 201 13.02 12.90 -2.08
CA LEU A 201 13.08 11.49 -1.70
C LEU A 201 13.22 11.34 -0.19
N LEU A 202 14.10 12.11 0.47
CA LEU A 202 14.22 12.10 1.93
C LEU A 202 12.90 12.45 2.64
N LYS A 203 12.17 13.46 2.15
CA LYS A 203 10.82 13.77 2.66
C LYS A 203 9.84 12.62 2.45
N SER A 204 9.91 11.94 1.31
CA SER A 204 9.05 10.79 1.01
C SER A 204 9.37 9.59 1.90
N PHE A 205 10.65 9.34 2.20
CA PHE A 205 11.09 8.36 3.19
C PHE A 205 10.60 8.72 4.60
N SER A 206 10.72 9.99 5.03
CA SER A 206 10.19 10.43 6.33
C SER A 206 8.69 10.20 6.42
N ASN A 207 7.93 10.64 5.42
CA ASN A 207 6.48 10.44 5.38
C ASN A 207 6.07 8.96 5.38
N LEU A 208 6.89 8.09 4.78
CA LEU A 208 6.64 6.65 4.80
C LEU A 208 6.87 6.07 6.20
N VAL A 209 7.95 6.47 6.89
CA VAL A 209 8.29 6.02 8.24
C VAL A 209 7.33 6.58 9.30
N ASP A 210 6.92 7.83 9.15
CA ASP A 210 6.01 8.53 10.07
C ASP A 210 4.53 8.18 9.77
N GLY A 211 4.22 7.74 8.56
CA GLY A 211 2.89 7.37 8.09
C GLY A 211 2.46 5.97 8.54
N GLN A 212 1.18 5.83 8.95
CA GLN A 212 0.62 4.55 9.42
C GLN A 212 0.04 3.66 8.28
N ASP A 213 0.54 3.76 7.06
CA ASP A 213 0.04 2.98 5.91
C ASP A 213 0.68 1.58 5.86
N LYS A 214 0.11 0.65 6.63
CA LYS A 214 0.56 -0.76 6.66
C LYS A 214 0.40 -1.50 5.33
N LEU A 215 -0.60 -1.13 4.50
CA LEU A 215 -0.99 -1.93 3.33
C LEU A 215 0.02 -1.81 2.18
N HIS A 216 0.59 -0.62 1.99
CA HIS A 216 1.49 -0.34 0.87
C HIS A 216 2.93 -0.05 1.29
N PHE A 217 3.26 -0.22 2.58
CA PHE A 217 4.56 0.10 3.16
C PHE A 217 5.72 -0.55 2.39
N VAL A 218 5.66 -1.89 2.22
CA VAL A 218 6.73 -2.68 1.58
C VAL A 218 6.96 -2.25 0.13
N THR A 219 5.88 -2.09 -0.64
CA THR A 219 5.95 -1.67 -2.05
C THR A 219 6.52 -0.25 -2.21
N ARG A 220 6.13 0.68 -1.34
CA ARG A 220 6.64 2.06 -1.38
C ARG A 220 8.09 2.15 -0.93
N LEU A 221 8.47 1.42 0.12
CA LEU A 221 9.86 1.38 0.59
C LEU A 221 10.79 0.89 -0.51
N LYS A 222 10.40 -0.17 -1.23
CA LYS A 222 11.16 -0.69 -2.36
C LYS A 222 11.27 0.33 -3.48
N SER A 223 10.16 0.95 -3.89
CA SER A 223 10.16 2.00 -4.94
C SER A 223 11.10 3.15 -4.61
N LEU A 224 11.04 3.69 -3.38
CA LEU A 224 11.89 4.81 -2.96
C LEU A 224 13.37 4.41 -2.91
N THR A 225 13.68 3.18 -2.50
CA THR A 225 15.05 2.66 -2.45
C THR A 225 15.62 2.46 -3.86
N ASP A 226 14.81 1.91 -4.77
CA ASP A 226 15.17 1.74 -6.18
C ASP A 226 15.39 3.11 -6.84
N GLU A 227 14.49 4.08 -6.63
CA GLU A 227 14.63 5.46 -7.11
C GLU A 227 15.89 6.15 -6.58
N TRP A 228 16.23 5.98 -5.30
CA TRP A 228 17.45 6.52 -4.71
C TRP A 228 18.71 5.97 -5.40
N SER A 229 18.74 4.66 -5.64
CA SER A 229 19.87 3.99 -6.29
C SER A 229 20.02 4.39 -7.76
N ASN A 230 18.91 4.52 -8.50
CA ASN A 230 18.91 4.88 -9.91
C ASN A 230 19.46 6.30 -10.16
N LEU A 231 19.35 7.20 -9.18
CA LEU A 231 19.87 8.56 -9.27
C LEU A 231 21.35 8.69 -8.87
N ASN A 232 22.03 7.58 -8.53
CA ASN A 232 23.40 7.55 -8.01
C ASN A 232 23.59 8.60 -6.89
N LEU A 233 22.65 8.62 -5.95
CA LEU A 233 22.70 9.46 -4.76
C LEU A 233 23.59 8.81 -3.69
N ASP A 234 24.19 9.64 -2.84
CA ASP A 234 25.10 9.16 -1.81
C ASP A 234 24.37 8.28 -0.78
N THR A 235 24.73 7.01 -0.72
CA THR A 235 24.21 6.04 0.24
C THR A 235 24.80 6.19 1.65
N GLN A 236 25.86 7.01 1.80
CA GLN A 236 26.44 7.37 3.09
C GLN A 236 25.80 8.62 3.71
N ASN A 237 24.75 9.16 3.11
CA ASN A 237 24.01 10.28 3.69
C ASN A 237 23.35 9.86 5.02
N ASP A 238 23.66 10.58 6.10
CA ASP A 238 23.19 10.27 7.47
C ASP A 238 21.66 10.23 7.59
N ASP A 239 20.95 11.16 6.94
CA ASP A 239 19.48 11.22 6.98
C ASP A 239 18.87 10.00 6.28
N TYR A 240 19.42 9.62 5.13
CA TYR A 240 18.99 8.43 4.38
C TYR A 240 19.20 7.15 5.20
N GLN A 241 20.39 6.96 5.80
CA GLN A 241 20.66 5.78 6.63
C GLN A 241 19.74 5.70 7.85
N THR A 242 19.46 6.85 8.48
CA THR A 242 18.55 6.93 9.62
C THR A 242 17.12 6.57 9.22
N LEU A 243 16.63 7.06 8.09
CA LEU A 243 15.28 6.78 7.63
C LEU A 243 15.12 5.33 7.16
N VAL A 244 16.10 4.79 6.42
CA VAL A 244 16.09 3.41 5.93
C VAL A 244 16.19 2.41 7.08
N SER A 245 17.02 2.68 8.09
CA SER A 245 17.10 1.81 9.28
C SER A 245 15.78 1.78 10.06
N LYS A 246 15.12 2.93 10.26
CA LYS A 246 13.77 2.99 10.85
C LYS A 246 12.73 2.24 10.00
N ALA A 247 12.77 2.41 8.69
CA ALA A 247 11.86 1.73 7.78
C ALA A 247 12.04 0.20 7.80
N ASN A 248 13.29 -0.27 7.84
CA ASN A 248 13.61 -1.69 7.92
C ASN A 248 13.22 -2.30 9.27
N ALA A 249 13.37 -1.55 10.38
CA ALA A 249 12.89 -1.99 11.69
C ALA A 249 11.36 -2.16 11.71
N TYR A 250 10.62 -1.23 11.11
CA TYR A 250 9.17 -1.35 10.97
C TYR A 250 8.75 -2.49 10.02
N LEU A 251 9.51 -2.72 8.96
CA LEU A 251 9.27 -3.86 8.07
C LEU A 251 9.44 -5.20 8.81
N ALA A 252 10.44 -5.31 9.70
CA ALA A 252 10.64 -6.48 10.54
C ALA A 252 9.44 -6.74 11.47
N THR A 253 8.89 -5.68 12.10
CA THR A 253 7.71 -5.85 12.97
C THR A 253 6.46 -6.28 12.19
N LEU A 254 6.26 -5.77 10.98
CA LEU A 254 5.16 -6.22 10.11
C LEU A 254 5.29 -7.70 9.72
N GLN A 255 6.52 -8.16 9.43
CA GLN A 255 6.78 -9.55 9.11
C GLN A 255 6.55 -10.49 10.31
N GLU A 256 6.92 -10.06 11.52
CA GLU A 256 6.63 -10.79 12.76
C GLU A 256 5.12 -10.88 13.04
N GLU A 257 4.38 -9.77 12.88
CA GLU A 257 2.91 -9.75 13.00
C GLU A 257 2.26 -10.74 12.02
N GLU A 258 2.68 -10.73 10.75
CA GLU A 258 2.13 -11.61 9.71
C GLU A 258 2.46 -13.09 9.95
N ALA A 259 3.69 -13.40 10.38
CA ALA A 259 4.09 -14.75 10.75
C ALA A 259 3.27 -15.29 11.95
N ALA A 260 3.02 -14.45 12.96
CA ALA A 260 2.20 -14.83 14.12
C ALA A 260 0.73 -15.09 13.73
N ILE A 261 0.17 -14.30 12.81
CA ILE A 261 -1.19 -14.52 12.28
C ILE A 261 -1.27 -15.84 11.51
N GLN A 262 -0.27 -16.12 10.66
CA GLN A 262 -0.23 -17.36 9.87
C GLN A 262 -0.10 -18.60 10.76
N GLU A 263 0.76 -18.55 11.79
CA GLU A 263 0.93 -19.65 12.73
C GLU A 263 -0.35 -19.90 13.54
N ASN A 264 -1.01 -18.85 14.05
CA ASN A 264 -2.30 -18.98 14.73
C ASN A 264 -3.38 -19.59 13.83
N LYS A 265 -3.42 -19.20 12.55
CA LYS A 265 -4.35 -19.78 11.57
C LYS A 265 -4.07 -21.27 11.35
N ARG A 266 -2.80 -21.64 11.15
CA ARG A 266 -2.36 -23.03 10.96
C ARG A 266 -2.74 -23.90 12.15
N GLN A 267 -2.50 -23.42 13.38
CA GLN A 267 -2.89 -24.11 14.60
C GLN A 267 -4.41 -24.29 14.70
N SER A 268 -5.19 -23.25 14.35
CA SER A 268 -6.66 -23.32 14.35
C SER A 268 -7.21 -24.32 13.32
N ASP A 269 -6.66 -24.32 12.10
CA ASP A 269 -7.06 -25.23 11.02
C ASP A 269 -6.68 -26.67 11.34
N GLN A 270 -5.51 -26.91 11.94
CA GLN A 270 -5.07 -28.24 12.39
C GLN A 270 -5.97 -28.78 13.52
N LEU A 271 -6.34 -27.93 14.48
CA LEU A 271 -7.32 -28.27 15.52
C LEU A 271 -8.68 -28.61 14.92
N ARG A 272 -9.15 -27.83 13.94
CA ARG A 272 -10.44 -28.06 13.27
C ARG A 272 -10.47 -29.38 12.50
N ALA A 273 -9.43 -29.67 11.71
CA ALA A 273 -9.33 -30.92 10.96
C ALA A 273 -9.26 -32.15 11.87
N SER A 274 -8.54 -32.04 13.00
CA SER A 274 -8.49 -33.08 14.03
C SER A 274 -9.87 -33.33 14.66
N CYS A 275 -10.60 -32.27 15.02
CA CYS A 275 -11.96 -32.39 15.55
C CYS A 275 -12.93 -33.02 14.54
N GLU A 276 -12.87 -32.63 13.27
CA GLU A 276 -13.74 -33.13 12.21
C GLU A 276 -13.48 -34.62 11.91
N ALA A 277 -12.21 -35.03 11.85
CA ALA A 277 -11.83 -36.43 11.70
C ALA A 277 -12.35 -37.29 12.86
N HIS A 278 -12.23 -36.79 14.10
CA HIS A 278 -12.70 -37.49 15.29
C HIS A 278 -14.23 -37.56 15.38
N LEU A 279 -14.96 -36.50 15.00
CA LEU A 279 -16.44 -36.52 14.94
C LEU A 279 -16.96 -37.50 13.87
N ASN A 280 -16.32 -37.54 12.70
CA ASN A 280 -16.66 -38.49 11.66
C ASN A 280 -16.40 -39.93 12.12
N GLY A 281 -15.28 -40.19 12.81
CA GLY A 281 -15.00 -41.49 13.43
C GLY A 281 -16.06 -41.91 14.44
N LEU A 282 -16.54 -40.97 15.28
CA LEU A 282 -17.58 -41.23 16.28
C LEU A 282 -18.93 -41.55 15.64
N ASN A 283 -19.33 -40.82 14.60
CA ASN A 283 -20.58 -41.09 13.88
C ASN A 283 -20.58 -42.45 13.19
N VAL A 284 -19.46 -42.83 12.57
CA VAL A 284 -19.31 -44.16 11.96
C VAL A 284 -19.44 -45.25 13.02
N LEU A 285 -18.82 -45.07 14.19
CA LEU A 285 -18.84 -46.03 15.29
C LEU A 285 -20.25 -46.19 15.90
N VAL A 286 -20.98 -45.10 16.11
CA VAL A 286 -22.39 -45.15 16.57
C VAL A 286 -23.28 -45.85 15.55
N SER A 287 -23.09 -45.58 14.26
CA SER A 287 -23.85 -46.24 13.19
C SER A 287 -23.55 -47.75 13.10
N SER A 288 -22.29 -48.16 13.25
CA SER A 288 -21.91 -49.58 13.23
C SER A 288 -22.45 -50.31 14.45
N LEU A 289 -22.39 -49.72 15.64
CA LEU A 289 -22.97 -50.28 16.86
C LEU A 289 -24.49 -50.46 16.74
N THR A 290 -25.17 -49.47 16.18
CA THR A 290 -26.64 -49.53 15.96
C THR A 290 -27.02 -50.64 14.99
N GLN A 291 -26.26 -50.82 13.90
CA GLN A 291 -26.50 -51.86 12.91
C GLN A 291 -26.13 -53.26 13.44
N GLN A 292 -25.13 -53.36 14.32
CA GLN A 292 -24.69 -54.62 14.92
C GLN A 292 -25.62 -55.09 16.05
N ILE A 293 -26.23 -54.18 16.81
CA ILE A 293 -27.34 -54.48 17.75
C ILE A 293 -28.48 -55.19 17.01
N GLN A 294 -28.73 -54.86 15.74
CA GLN A 294 -29.79 -55.49 14.94
C GLN A 294 -29.46 -56.91 14.44
N LEU A 295 -28.19 -57.33 14.45
CA LEU A 295 -27.74 -58.56 13.78
C LEU A 295 -27.29 -59.68 14.74
N GLU A 296 -27.35 -59.49 16.06
CA GLU A 296 -27.05 -60.49 17.09
C GLU A 296 -25.72 -61.26 16.90
N ALA A 297 -24.68 -60.64 16.32
CA ALA A 297 -23.45 -61.32 15.93
C ALA A 297 -22.19 -60.80 16.68
N ASN A 298 -21.71 -61.60 17.63
CA ASN A 298 -20.31 -61.70 18.12
C ASN A 298 -19.74 -60.60 19.10
N PRO A 299 -18.55 -60.80 19.72
CA PRO A 299 -18.38 -60.79 21.18
C PRO A 299 -17.92 -59.45 21.79
N LEU A 300 -18.23 -59.29 23.08
CA LEU A 300 -17.91 -58.16 23.99
C LEU A 300 -16.50 -57.53 23.86
N SER A 301 -15.52 -58.26 23.31
CA SER A 301 -14.11 -57.84 23.23
C SER A 301 -13.83 -56.77 22.18
N GLU A 302 -14.52 -56.77 21.04
CA GLU A 302 -14.37 -55.73 20.01
C GLU A 302 -15.05 -54.41 20.42
N LEU A 303 -16.07 -54.50 21.27
CA LEU A 303 -16.76 -53.34 21.86
C LEU A 303 -15.85 -52.56 22.83
N ASN A 304 -15.11 -53.29 23.67
CA ASN A 304 -14.21 -52.71 24.68
C ASN A 304 -12.98 -52.04 24.07
N THR A 305 -12.43 -52.57 22.96
CA THR A 305 -11.31 -51.93 22.24
C THR A 305 -11.76 -50.62 21.60
N GLN A 306 -12.95 -50.60 21.00
CA GLN A 306 -13.55 -49.40 20.43
C GLN A 306 -13.89 -48.34 21.49
N GLN A 307 -14.36 -48.74 22.67
CA GLN A 307 -14.62 -47.85 23.80
C GLN A 307 -13.33 -47.21 24.36
N ASN A 308 -12.22 -47.95 24.38
CA ASN A 308 -10.93 -47.43 24.83
C ASN A 308 -10.32 -46.41 23.86
N GLU A 309 -10.46 -46.62 22.55
CA GLU A 309 -10.03 -45.63 21.56
C GLU A 309 -10.87 -44.34 21.62
N LEU A 310 -12.18 -44.47 21.83
CA LEU A 310 -13.08 -43.33 22.05
C LEU A 310 -12.67 -42.51 23.29
N ASN A 311 -12.33 -43.19 24.40
CA ASN A 311 -11.88 -42.53 25.64
C ASN A 311 -10.54 -41.80 25.48
N LYS A 312 -9.64 -42.25 24.61
CA LYS A 312 -8.38 -41.55 24.30
C LYS A 312 -8.65 -40.25 23.53
N VAL A 313 -9.54 -40.30 22.54
CA VAL A 313 -9.94 -39.15 21.71
C VAL A 313 -10.67 -38.07 22.54
N LEU A 314 -11.53 -38.49 23.46
CA LEU A 314 -12.30 -37.58 24.34
C LEU A 314 -11.43 -36.78 25.32
N ARG A 315 -10.27 -37.31 25.73
CA ARG A 315 -9.31 -36.57 26.58
C ARG A 315 -8.64 -35.39 25.87
N ILE A 316 -8.61 -35.40 24.54
CA ILE A 316 -7.96 -34.37 23.72
C ILE A 316 -8.93 -33.21 23.41
N LEU A 317 -10.25 -33.48 23.42
CA LEU A 317 -11.28 -32.56 22.90
C LEU A 317 -11.96 -31.68 23.97
N THR A 318 -11.51 -31.71 25.23
CA THR A 318 -12.11 -31.02 26.40
C THR A 318 -12.13 -29.49 26.36
N TYR A 319 -11.71 -28.84 25.26
CA TYR A 319 -11.55 -27.38 25.18
C TYR A 319 -12.57 -26.63 24.28
N LYS A 320 -13.61 -27.27 23.73
CA LYS A 320 -14.71 -26.55 23.03
C LYS A 320 -16.11 -27.08 23.39
N GLN A 321 -17.03 -26.17 23.63
CA GLN A 321 -18.26 -26.32 24.42
C GLN A 321 -19.42 -27.18 23.84
N ASP A 322 -19.26 -27.88 22.70
CA ASP A 322 -20.41 -28.53 22.02
C ASP A 322 -20.32 -30.07 21.85
N ILE A 323 -19.50 -30.76 22.64
CA ILE A 323 -19.33 -32.24 22.60
C ILE A 323 -20.18 -33.07 23.61
N PRO A 324 -20.78 -32.54 24.70
CA PRO A 324 -21.42 -33.38 25.73
C PRO A 324 -22.56 -34.30 25.25
N LYS A 325 -23.40 -33.84 24.32
CA LYS A 325 -24.61 -34.58 23.92
C LYS A 325 -24.33 -35.85 23.12
N LEU A 326 -23.33 -35.83 22.24
CA LEU A 326 -22.95 -37.01 21.44
C LEU A 326 -22.22 -38.06 22.30
N LEU A 327 -21.47 -37.59 23.30
CA LEU A 327 -20.77 -38.43 24.28
C LEU A 327 -21.77 -39.16 25.21
N GLU A 328 -22.79 -38.42 25.67
CA GLU A 328 -23.89 -38.97 26.47
C GLU A 328 -24.68 -40.04 25.69
N LEU A 329 -24.98 -39.78 24.42
CA LEU A 329 -25.71 -40.73 23.57
C LEU A 329 -24.92 -42.02 23.31
N ALA A 330 -23.61 -41.92 23.04
CA ALA A 330 -22.75 -43.07 22.80
C ALA A 330 -22.60 -43.95 24.06
N GLN A 331 -22.45 -43.32 25.24
CA GLN A 331 -22.38 -44.04 26.52
C GLN A 331 -23.68 -44.78 26.84
N GLN A 332 -24.84 -44.17 26.60
CA GLN A 332 -26.14 -44.80 26.82
C GLN A 332 -26.33 -46.08 25.97
N GLN A 333 -25.86 -46.08 24.72
CA GLN A 333 -25.97 -47.24 23.83
C GLN A 333 -25.01 -48.39 24.24
N LEU A 334 -23.80 -48.06 24.67
CA LEU A 334 -22.83 -49.03 25.21
C LEU A 334 -23.35 -49.72 26.49
N ASP A 335 -23.95 -48.95 27.40
CA ASP A 335 -24.53 -49.49 28.64
C ASP A 335 -25.75 -50.40 28.39
N LEU A 336 -26.52 -50.15 27.33
CA LEU A 336 -27.63 -51.01 26.92
C LEU A 336 -27.13 -52.36 26.37
N LEU A 337 -26.12 -52.33 25.51
CA LEU A 337 -25.48 -53.52 24.94
C LEU A 337 -24.84 -54.40 26.02
N ALA A 338 -24.12 -53.80 26.97
CA ALA A 338 -23.49 -54.51 28.07
C ALA A 338 -24.53 -55.24 28.95
N ARG A 339 -25.65 -54.58 29.27
CA ARG A 339 -26.75 -55.18 30.03
C ARG A 339 -27.42 -56.34 29.29
N TYR A 340 -27.61 -56.24 27.99
CA TYR A 340 -28.18 -57.32 27.18
C TYR A 340 -27.26 -58.55 27.15
N GLN A 341 -25.96 -58.34 26.88
CA GLN A 341 -25.00 -59.44 26.75
C GLN A 341 -24.72 -60.16 28.09
N GLN A 342 -24.74 -59.43 29.22
CA GLN A 342 -24.54 -60.02 30.56
C GLN A 342 -25.60 -61.08 30.92
N HIS A 343 -26.81 -60.96 30.37
CA HIS A 343 -27.94 -61.85 30.65
C HIS A 343 -28.20 -62.86 29.52
N SER A 344 -27.31 -62.94 28.52
CA SER A 344 -27.50 -63.72 27.29
C SER A 344 -27.00 -65.18 27.23
N PRO A 345 -26.26 -65.79 28.19
CA PRO A 345 -25.90 -67.22 28.05
C PRO A 345 -26.67 -68.19 28.97
N ASN A 346 -27.10 -69.30 28.37
CA ASN A 346 -27.82 -70.49 28.87
C ASN A 346 -29.31 -70.33 29.24
N ASN A 347 -30.14 -70.60 28.23
CA ASN A 347 -31.57 -70.33 28.17
C ASN A 347 -32.49 -71.48 28.60
N ASP A 348 -32.02 -72.74 28.59
CA ASP A 348 -32.94 -73.88 28.72
C ASP A 348 -33.62 -74.00 30.09
N GLU A 349 -32.96 -73.55 31.17
CA GLU A 349 -33.55 -73.53 32.53
C GLU A 349 -34.52 -72.37 32.76
N LEU A 350 -34.40 -71.26 32.02
CA LEU A 350 -35.21 -70.05 32.22
C LEU A 350 -36.61 -70.21 31.63
N PHE A 351 -36.76 -71.05 30.60
CA PHE A 351 -38.02 -71.26 29.89
C PHE A 351 -38.82 -72.50 30.34
N ALA A 352 -38.29 -73.30 31.26
CA ALA A 352 -39.00 -74.46 31.80
C ALA A 352 -40.25 -74.05 32.60
N LEU A 353 -41.36 -74.79 32.49
CA LEU A 353 -42.60 -74.51 33.26
C LEU A 353 -42.69 -75.46 34.47
N PRO A 354 -42.50 -74.99 35.72
CA PRO A 354 -42.55 -75.85 36.91
C PRO A 354 -43.98 -76.31 37.23
N THR A 355 -44.12 -77.43 37.93
CA THR A 355 -45.41 -78.01 38.32
C THR A 355 -45.91 -77.57 39.71
N SER A 356 -45.06 -76.95 40.53
CA SER A 356 -45.40 -76.44 41.88
C SER A 356 -45.59 -74.92 41.89
N ASP A 357 -46.64 -74.43 42.56
CA ASP A 357 -46.95 -72.99 42.68
C ASP A 357 -45.76 -72.17 43.23
N ILE A 358 -45.01 -72.73 44.18
CA ILE A 358 -43.85 -72.05 44.80
C ILE A 358 -42.69 -71.92 43.79
N GLU A 359 -42.51 -72.91 42.93
CA GLU A 359 -41.47 -72.90 41.90
C GLU A 359 -41.86 -71.97 40.74
N GLN A 360 -43.15 -71.95 40.37
CA GLN A 360 -43.71 -71.02 39.39
C GLN A 360 -43.54 -69.55 39.83
N GLU A 361 -43.81 -69.21 41.10
CA GLU A 361 -43.59 -67.84 41.64
C GLU A 361 -42.10 -67.44 41.64
N LYS A 362 -41.21 -68.35 42.02
CA LYS A 362 -39.77 -68.09 42.04
C LYS A 362 -39.24 -67.83 40.63
N GLN A 363 -39.68 -68.61 39.66
CA GLN A 363 -39.27 -68.45 38.27
C GLN A 363 -39.85 -67.18 37.64
N LEU A 364 -41.12 -66.84 37.93
CA LEU A 364 -41.74 -65.58 37.50
C LEU A 364 -40.97 -64.34 38.01
N LYS A 365 -40.56 -64.34 39.30
CA LYS A 365 -39.75 -63.25 39.87
C LYS A 365 -38.36 -63.16 39.25
N ARG A 366 -37.73 -64.30 38.93
CA ARG A 366 -36.42 -64.36 38.25
C ARG A 366 -36.50 -63.75 36.85
N ILE A 367 -37.51 -64.13 36.05
CA ILE A 367 -37.75 -63.59 34.71
C ILE A 367 -38.05 -62.08 34.76
N GLN A 368 -38.94 -61.64 35.66
CA GLN A 368 -39.25 -60.21 35.84
C GLN A 368 -38.04 -59.36 36.22
N LYS A 369 -37.16 -59.91 37.08
CA LYS A 369 -35.92 -59.23 37.47
C LYS A 369 -34.99 -59.05 36.28
N ILE A 370 -34.83 -60.08 35.45
CA ILE A 370 -33.98 -60.04 34.26
C ILE A 370 -34.52 -59.03 33.23
N ILE A 371 -35.81 -59.07 32.89
CA ILE A 371 -36.44 -58.10 31.97
C ILE A 371 -36.26 -56.66 32.48
N LYS A 372 -36.46 -56.43 33.78
CA LYS A 372 -36.29 -55.10 34.40
C LYS A 372 -34.84 -54.63 34.45
N GLN A 373 -33.87 -55.53 34.62
CA GLN A 373 -32.45 -55.20 34.64
C GLN A 373 -31.93 -54.82 33.25
N ILE A 374 -32.44 -55.47 32.20
CA ILE A 374 -32.10 -55.15 30.82
C ILE A 374 -32.71 -53.80 30.40
N ALA A 375 -33.96 -53.52 30.79
CA ALA A 375 -34.65 -52.25 30.55
C ALA A 375 -34.57 -51.79 29.08
N TRP A 376 -35.02 -52.65 28.17
CA TRP A 376 -34.93 -52.43 26.72
C TRP A 376 -35.80 -51.24 26.28
N PRO A 377 -35.27 -50.29 25.50
CA PRO A 377 -36.02 -49.14 25.00
C PRO A 377 -37.15 -49.52 24.03
N SER A 378 -38.31 -48.85 24.14
CA SER A 378 -39.49 -49.11 23.31
C SER A 378 -39.37 -48.64 21.85
N ASN A 379 -38.33 -47.87 21.51
CA ASN A 379 -38.06 -47.37 20.17
C ASN A 379 -37.16 -48.30 19.33
N LEU A 380 -36.76 -49.45 19.87
CA LEU A 380 -35.92 -50.44 19.19
C LEU A 380 -36.68 -51.78 19.05
N PRO A 381 -36.48 -52.52 17.95
CA PRO A 381 -37.14 -53.81 17.76
C PRO A 381 -36.74 -54.78 18.88
N LEU A 382 -37.74 -55.48 19.44
CA LEU A 382 -37.55 -56.34 20.60
C LEU A 382 -36.79 -57.62 20.21
N PRO A 383 -35.61 -57.91 20.80
CA PRO A 383 -34.82 -59.11 20.51
C PRO A 383 -35.57 -60.41 20.83
N LEU A 384 -35.18 -61.51 20.17
CA LEU A 384 -35.87 -62.80 20.25
C LEU A 384 -35.92 -63.36 21.70
N LEU A 385 -34.83 -63.17 22.45
CA LEU A 385 -34.73 -63.57 23.86
C LEU A 385 -35.78 -62.89 24.74
N LEU A 386 -35.98 -61.57 24.57
CA LEU A 386 -36.95 -60.80 25.36
C LEU A 386 -38.39 -61.18 24.98
N GLN A 387 -38.67 -61.45 23.71
CA GLN A 387 -39.98 -61.94 23.27
C GLN A 387 -40.35 -63.28 23.95
N GLN A 388 -39.40 -64.22 24.05
CA GLN A 388 -39.60 -65.52 24.69
C GLN A 388 -39.78 -65.41 26.22
N LEU A 389 -39.04 -64.50 26.87
CA LEU A 389 -39.17 -64.23 28.30
C LEU A 389 -40.53 -63.57 28.65
N GLU A 390 -41.03 -62.66 27.82
CA GLU A 390 -42.34 -62.04 28.01
C GLU A 390 -43.48 -63.06 27.84
N GLN A 391 -43.36 -63.98 26.86
CA GLN A 391 -44.33 -65.06 26.66
C GLN A 391 -44.39 -65.99 27.89
N THR A 392 -43.24 -66.50 28.35
CA THR A 392 -43.18 -67.39 29.53
C THR A 392 -43.65 -66.70 30.82
N GLN A 393 -43.35 -65.40 30.98
CA GLN A 393 -43.87 -64.59 32.08
C GLN A 393 -45.40 -64.54 32.08
N SER A 394 -46.03 -64.37 30.90
CA SER A 394 -47.48 -64.30 30.78
C SER A 394 -48.16 -65.62 31.17
N THR A 395 -47.62 -66.75 30.72
CA THR A 395 -48.14 -68.09 31.02
C THR A 395 -48.06 -68.42 32.52
N LEU A 396 -46.93 -68.09 33.16
CA LEU A 396 -46.75 -68.29 34.61
C LEU A 396 -47.68 -67.40 35.45
N LYS A 397 -47.94 -66.15 35.02
CA LYS A 397 -48.91 -65.27 35.69
C LYS A 397 -50.31 -65.88 35.66
N GLN A 398 -50.76 -66.35 34.49
CA GLN A 398 -52.12 -66.87 34.32
C GLN A 398 -52.37 -68.14 35.13
N ALA A 399 -51.37 -69.04 35.23
CA ALA A 399 -51.47 -70.25 36.06
C ALA A 399 -51.56 -69.92 37.57
N LEU A 400 -50.72 -69.00 38.06
CA LEU A 400 -50.74 -68.56 39.46
C LEU A 400 -52.03 -67.79 39.83
N GLU A 401 -52.58 -67.01 38.90
CA GLU A 401 -53.79 -66.21 39.11
C GLU A 401 -55.05 -67.08 39.27
N GLN A 402 -55.10 -68.24 38.60
CA GLN A 402 -56.17 -69.24 38.77
C GLN A 402 -56.10 -69.96 40.12
N THR A 403 -54.90 -70.23 40.65
CA THR A 403 -54.74 -70.85 41.98
C THR A 403 -54.91 -69.81 43.11
N GLN A 404 -54.46 -68.57 42.88
CA GLN A 404 -54.66 -67.45 43.80
C GLN A 404 -56.12 -67.05 43.91
N THR A 405 -56.91 -67.01 42.84
CA THR A 405 -58.34 -66.61 42.93
C THR A 405 -59.12 -67.50 43.90
N LYS A 406 -58.97 -68.83 43.82
CA LYS A 406 -59.62 -69.78 44.75
C LYS A 406 -59.18 -69.64 46.21
N ASN A 407 -57.89 -69.41 46.46
CA ASN A 407 -57.38 -69.18 47.82
C ASN A 407 -57.67 -67.75 48.33
N SER A 408 -57.74 -66.77 47.44
CA SER A 408 -57.97 -65.35 47.75
C SER A 408 -59.39 -65.07 48.17
N GLU A 409 -60.39 -65.78 47.69
CA GLU A 409 -61.78 -65.56 48.13
C GLU A 409 -61.98 -65.96 49.60
N ALA A 410 -61.40 -67.09 50.00
CA ALA A 410 -61.42 -67.56 51.39
C ALA A 410 -60.50 -66.72 52.30
N LEU A 411 -59.34 -66.29 51.80
CA LEU A 411 -58.40 -65.46 52.56
C LEU A 411 -58.82 -63.99 52.63
N ALA A 412 -59.48 -63.43 51.61
CA ALA A 412 -59.97 -62.05 51.60
C ALA A 412 -61.04 -61.83 52.68
N LEU A 413 -61.87 -62.84 52.96
CA LEU A 413 -62.85 -62.78 54.03
C LEU A 413 -62.18 -62.74 55.42
N ALA A 414 -61.13 -63.55 55.63
CA ALA A 414 -60.37 -63.60 56.87
C ALA A 414 -59.42 -62.39 57.05
N SER A 415 -58.72 -61.96 55.99
CA SER A 415 -57.90 -60.75 55.98
C SER A 415 -58.72 -59.49 56.16
N LYS A 416 -59.93 -59.39 55.60
CA LYS A 416 -60.81 -58.22 55.83
C LYS A 416 -61.16 -58.04 57.32
N LYS A 417 -61.29 -59.14 58.06
CA LYS A 417 -61.48 -59.12 59.52
C LYS A 417 -60.18 -58.81 60.27
N LEU A 418 -59.03 -59.30 59.79
CA LEU A 418 -57.71 -58.94 60.33
C LEU A 418 -57.35 -57.46 60.07
N ASP A 419 -57.71 -56.90 58.91
CA ASP A 419 -57.53 -55.50 58.55
C ASP A 419 -58.45 -54.59 59.37
N GLN A 420 -59.64 -55.06 59.75
CA GLN A 420 -60.48 -54.36 60.72
C GLN A 420 -59.81 -54.29 62.10
N LEU A 421 -59.19 -55.39 62.55
CA LEU A 421 -58.41 -55.43 63.79
C LEU A 421 -57.19 -54.48 63.73
N THR A 422 -56.40 -54.56 62.67
CA THR A 422 -55.24 -53.69 62.42
C THR A 422 -55.66 -52.23 62.16
N ALA A 423 -56.83 -51.97 61.58
CA ALA A 423 -57.38 -50.63 61.44
C ALA A 423 -57.73 -50.02 62.80
N PHE A 424 -58.34 -50.78 63.72
CA PHE A 424 -58.58 -50.31 65.08
C PHE A 424 -57.28 -50.12 65.89
N ILE A 425 -56.28 -50.98 65.69
CA ILE A 425 -54.95 -50.87 66.34
C ILE A 425 -54.15 -49.68 65.77
N ASN A 426 -54.15 -49.45 64.46
CA ASN A 426 -53.52 -48.30 63.80
C ASN A 426 -54.28 -46.99 64.06
N ALA A 427 -55.60 -47.05 64.25
CA ALA A 427 -56.43 -45.90 64.63
C ALA A 427 -56.28 -45.54 66.12
N GLY A 428 -55.57 -46.35 66.91
CA GLY A 428 -55.44 -46.16 68.36
C GLY A 428 -56.73 -46.41 69.14
N GLU A 429 -57.75 -46.97 68.49
CA GLU A 429 -59.06 -47.26 69.07
C GLU A 429 -59.05 -48.63 69.77
N THR A 430 -58.51 -48.64 70.98
CA THR A 430 -58.15 -49.85 71.73
C THR A 430 -59.34 -50.76 72.09
N LEU A 431 -60.56 -50.24 72.20
CA LEU A 431 -61.77 -51.01 72.57
C LEU A 431 -62.41 -51.74 71.38
N ASN A 432 -62.40 -51.12 70.20
CA ASN A 432 -62.96 -51.71 68.98
C ASN A 432 -62.07 -52.82 68.42
N ALA A 433 -60.76 -52.74 68.66
CA ALA A 433 -59.81 -53.81 68.35
C ALA A 433 -60.15 -55.12 69.08
N GLN A 434 -60.57 -55.05 70.35
CA GLN A 434 -60.81 -56.24 71.17
C GLN A 434 -62.01 -57.09 70.68
N SER A 435 -63.05 -56.45 70.14
CA SER A 435 -64.26 -57.14 69.62
C SER A 435 -64.02 -57.91 68.32
N VAL A 436 -63.07 -57.48 67.49
CA VAL A 436 -62.76 -58.13 66.20
C VAL A 436 -61.92 -59.40 66.39
N ILE A 437 -61.21 -59.51 67.52
CA ILE A 437 -60.42 -60.69 67.89
C ILE A 437 -61.32 -61.93 68.07
N ASP A 438 -62.48 -61.77 68.71
CA ASP A 438 -63.41 -62.88 68.99
C ASP A 438 -64.01 -63.49 67.71
N GLU A 439 -64.25 -62.67 66.68
CA GLU A 439 -64.83 -63.10 65.39
C GLU A 439 -63.84 -63.85 64.46
N LEU A 440 -62.53 -63.68 64.67
CA LEU A 440 -61.47 -64.28 63.84
C LEU A 440 -61.15 -65.74 64.21
N THR A 441 -61.62 -66.21 65.36
CA THR A 441 -61.22 -67.49 65.96
C THR A 441 -61.63 -68.76 65.16
N PRO A 442 -62.78 -68.84 64.47
CA PRO A 442 -63.18 -70.02 63.68
C PRO A 442 -62.29 -70.32 62.45
N TYR A 443 -61.65 -69.30 61.86
CA TYR A 443 -60.81 -69.43 60.64
C TYR A 443 -59.41 -70.02 60.91
N LEU A 444 -59.03 -70.15 62.18
CA LEU A 444 -57.74 -70.73 62.59
C LEU A 444 -57.73 -72.26 62.61
N ASN A 445 -58.86 -72.91 62.32
CA ASN A 445 -59.00 -74.38 62.26
C ASN A 445 -58.66 -74.99 60.88
N ASP A 446 -58.51 -74.19 59.81
CA ASP A 446 -58.08 -74.64 58.47
C ASP A 446 -56.56 -74.49 58.30
N GLN A 447 -55.82 -75.55 57.97
CA GLN A 447 -54.35 -75.54 57.99
C GLN A 447 -53.69 -74.58 56.98
N VAL A 448 -54.30 -74.28 55.84
CA VAL A 448 -53.70 -73.38 54.81
C VAL A 448 -53.99 -71.91 55.14
N ILE A 449 -55.18 -71.62 55.66
CA ILE A 449 -55.59 -70.26 56.04
C ILE A 449 -54.97 -69.89 57.40
N SER A 450 -54.98 -70.80 58.38
CA SER A 450 -54.41 -70.63 59.72
C SER A 450 -52.92 -70.28 59.66
N ALA A 451 -52.13 -71.00 58.85
CA ALA A 451 -50.72 -70.70 58.65
C ALA A 451 -50.43 -69.27 58.12
N ARG A 452 -51.42 -68.61 57.47
CA ARG A 452 -51.26 -67.27 56.88
C ARG A 452 -51.66 -66.13 57.81
N ILE A 453 -52.66 -66.33 58.66
CA ILE A 453 -53.22 -65.27 59.52
C ILE A 453 -52.78 -65.41 60.99
N GLU A 454 -52.35 -66.59 61.44
CA GLU A 454 -52.06 -66.89 62.85
C GLU A 454 -50.90 -66.05 63.43
N LYS A 455 -49.84 -65.82 62.64
CA LYS A 455 -48.68 -65.01 63.07
C LYS A 455 -49.02 -63.53 63.17
N SER A 456 -49.73 -62.97 62.17
CA SER A 456 -50.16 -61.58 62.17
C SER A 456 -51.18 -61.31 63.27
N PHE A 457 -52.11 -62.23 63.49
CA PHE A 457 -53.05 -62.18 64.62
C PHE A 457 -52.34 -62.13 65.98
N LYS A 458 -51.35 -63.01 66.22
CA LYS A 458 -50.54 -62.99 67.45
C LYS A 458 -49.63 -61.76 67.55
N SER A 459 -49.10 -61.26 66.42
CA SER A 459 -48.27 -60.06 66.32
C SER A 459 -49.05 -58.79 66.62
N GLU A 460 -50.22 -58.60 66.04
CA GLU A 460 -51.04 -57.40 66.22
C GLU A 460 -51.56 -57.31 67.67
N ILE A 461 -51.81 -58.45 68.33
CA ILE A 461 -52.08 -58.53 69.78
C ILE A 461 -50.88 -58.05 70.62
N ALA A 462 -49.65 -58.40 70.24
CA ALA A 462 -48.44 -57.90 70.91
C ALA A 462 -48.16 -56.43 70.58
N ARG A 463 -48.43 -56.02 69.34
CA ARG A 463 -48.20 -54.68 68.79
C ARG A 463 -49.15 -53.64 69.38
N LEU A 464 -50.41 -54.00 69.66
CA LEU A 464 -51.35 -53.16 70.42
C LEU A 464 -50.80 -52.83 71.82
N ASN A 465 -50.14 -53.81 72.46
CA ASN A 465 -49.53 -53.63 73.78
C ASN A 465 -48.19 -52.86 73.72
N GLU A 466 -47.41 -53.00 72.65
CA GLU A 466 -46.11 -52.32 72.44
C GLU A 466 -46.26 -50.88 71.90
N LEU A 467 -47.27 -50.61 71.05
CA LEU A 467 -47.59 -49.29 70.48
C LEU A 467 -47.95 -48.26 71.56
N LEU A 468 -48.63 -48.69 72.62
CA LEU A 468 -49.01 -47.85 73.75
C LEU A 468 -47.80 -47.35 74.56
N GLU A 469 -46.65 -48.03 74.48
CA GLU A 469 -45.43 -47.68 75.23
C GLU A 469 -44.32 -47.07 74.33
N TRP A 470 -44.12 -47.57 73.11
CA TRP A 470 -43.07 -47.08 72.20
C TRP A 470 -43.39 -45.75 71.51
N GLN A 471 -44.67 -45.41 71.30
CA GLN A 471 -45.05 -44.13 70.67
C GLN A 471 -44.62 -42.91 71.48
N SER A 472 -44.57 -43.01 72.81
CA SER A 472 -44.19 -41.87 73.67
C SER A 472 -42.66 -41.64 73.71
N PHE A 473 -41.87 -42.72 73.62
CA PHE A 473 -40.41 -42.66 73.77
C PHE A 473 -39.69 -42.29 72.46
N ALA A 474 -40.12 -42.82 71.32
CA ALA A 474 -39.46 -42.60 70.02
C ALA A 474 -39.66 -41.17 69.44
N THR A 475 -40.75 -40.50 69.79
CA THR A 475 -41.02 -39.11 69.35
C THR A 475 -40.21 -38.08 70.11
N GLN A 476 -39.81 -38.37 71.35
CA GLN A 476 -39.05 -37.43 72.19
C GLN A 476 -37.58 -37.35 71.77
N ALA A 477 -36.93 -38.49 71.51
CA ALA A 477 -35.54 -38.53 71.02
C ALA A 477 -35.35 -37.87 69.65
N LYS A 478 -36.31 -38.02 68.73
CA LYS A 478 -36.28 -37.38 67.40
C LYS A 478 -36.42 -35.85 67.47
N LYS A 479 -37.24 -35.33 68.38
CA LYS A 479 -37.38 -33.88 68.58
C LYS A 479 -36.12 -33.26 69.16
N GLU A 480 -35.42 -33.97 70.04
CA GLU A 480 -34.12 -33.54 70.56
C GLU A 480 -33.04 -33.49 69.46
N GLN A 481 -33.03 -34.47 68.54
CA GLN A 481 -32.15 -34.47 67.37
C GLN A 481 -32.41 -33.28 66.42
N LEU A 482 -33.67 -32.92 66.17
CA LEU A 482 -34.02 -31.74 65.36
C LEU A 482 -33.55 -30.42 66.00
N CYS A 483 -33.58 -30.30 67.32
CA CYS A 483 -33.00 -29.15 68.04
C CYS A 483 -31.50 -29.02 67.78
N LEU A 484 -30.75 -30.12 67.91
CA LEU A 484 -29.29 -30.13 67.65
C LEU A 484 -28.95 -29.78 66.21
N GLN A 485 -29.73 -30.28 65.24
CA GLN A 485 -29.53 -29.97 63.82
C GLN A 485 -29.81 -28.49 63.53
N MET A 486 -30.85 -27.91 64.14
CA MET A 486 -31.16 -26.49 63.98
C MET A 486 -30.11 -25.58 64.65
N GLU A 487 -29.58 -25.97 65.82
CA GLU A 487 -28.49 -25.26 66.50
C GLU A 487 -27.19 -25.31 65.69
N ALA A 488 -26.86 -26.47 65.11
CA ALA A 488 -25.70 -26.61 64.23
C ALA A 488 -25.81 -25.74 62.96
N LEU A 489 -27.01 -25.46 62.46
CA LEU A 489 -27.22 -24.51 61.37
C LEU A 489 -27.05 -23.05 61.82
N ALA A 490 -27.37 -22.72 63.08
CA ALA A 490 -27.15 -21.39 63.63
C ALA A 490 -25.66 -21.08 63.88
N GLU A 491 -24.86 -22.09 64.23
CA GLU A 491 -23.41 -21.95 64.47
C GLU A 491 -22.57 -21.98 63.17
N ASN A 492 -23.07 -22.61 62.11
CA ASN A 492 -22.35 -22.73 60.84
C ASN A 492 -22.47 -21.46 59.97
N ALA A 493 -21.60 -20.49 60.21
CA ALA A 493 -21.51 -19.23 59.47
C ALA A 493 -21.01 -19.33 58.00
N SER A 494 -20.74 -20.54 57.49
CA SER A 494 -20.10 -20.77 56.17
C SER A 494 -21.06 -21.17 55.04
N LEU A 495 -22.36 -21.30 55.30
CA LEU A 495 -23.34 -21.68 54.27
C LEU A 495 -23.93 -20.47 53.54
N GLU A 496 -24.10 -20.59 52.23
CA GLU A 496 -24.76 -19.57 51.41
C GLU A 496 -26.21 -19.34 51.89
N PRO A 497 -26.67 -18.07 52.07
CA PRO A 497 -27.98 -17.76 52.67
C PRO A 497 -29.19 -18.42 52.01
N SER A 498 -29.15 -18.68 50.70
CA SER A 498 -30.25 -19.38 50.00
C SER A 498 -30.32 -20.87 50.34
N VAL A 499 -29.18 -21.52 50.55
CA VAL A 499 -29.10 -22.94 50.93
C VAL A 499 -29.50 -23.10 52.39
N LEU A 500 -29.02 -22.19 53.24
CA LEU A 500 -29.37 -22.11 54.65
C LEU A 500 -30.90 -21.98 54.85
N ALA A 501 -31.57 -21.14 54.06
CA ALA A 501 -33.02 -20.97 54.12
C ALA A 501 -33.82 -22.23 53.73
N GLU A 502 -33.36 -23.01 52.74
CA GLU A 502 -34.03 -24.26 52.35
C GLU A 502 -33.87 -25.33 53.44
N SER A 503 -32.67 -25.48 54.01
CA SER A 503 -32.42 -26.43 55.11
C SER A 503 -33.22 -26.10 56.38
N ILE A 504 -33.35 -24.82 56.74
CA ILE A 504 -34.20 -24.39 57.87
C ILE A 504 -35.67 -24.79 57.62
N LYS A 505 -36.16 -24.59 56.40
CA LYS A 505 -37.53 -24.91 56.00
C LYS A 505 -37.80 -26.42 56.01
N GLU A 506 -36.82 -27.24 55.62
CA GLU A 506 -36.90 -28.70 55.70
C GLU A 506 -37.02 -29.17 57.17
N LEU A 507 -36.16 -28.69 58.07
CA LEU A 507 -36.23 -29.03 59.49
C LEU A 507 -37.54 -28.57 60.15
N GLN A 508 -38.06 -27.38 59.79
CA GLN A 508 -39.37 -26.91 60.25
C GLN A 508 -40.52 -27.79 59.74
N LYS A 509 -40.42 -28.31 58.51
CA LYS A 509 -41.39 -29.25 57.94
C LYS A 509 -41.33 -30.59 58.65
N GLU A 510 -40.14 -31.11 58.93
CA GLU A 510 -39.93 -32.35 59.68
C GLU A 510 -40.48 -32.23 61.11
N TRP A 511 -40.24 -31.11 61.79
CA TRP A 511 -40.83 -30.82 63.09
C TRP A 511 -42.36 -30.83 63.05
N LYS A 512 -42.95 -30.13 62.06
CA LYS A 512 -44.41 -30.07 61.87
C LYS A 512 -45.03 -31.44 61.56
N GLN A 513 -44.30 -32.31 60.87
CA GLN A 513 -44.72 -33.69 60.60
C GLN A 513 -44.73 -34.56 61.87
N LEU A 514 -43.75 -34.39 62.76
CA LEU A 514 -43.72 -35.09 64.05
C LEU A 514 -44.82 -34.62 65.02
N ASP A 515 -45.26 -33.36 64.92
CA ASP A 515 -46.34 -32.81 65.77
C ASP A 515 -47.75 -33.31 65.37
N GLN A 516 -47.97 -33.68 64.10
CA GLN A 516 -49.26 -34.19 63.63
C GLN A 516 -49.55 -35.63 64.09
N GLN A 517 -48.56 -36.34 64.64
CA GLN A 517 -48.62 -37.76 65.00
C GLN A 517 -48.98 -38.03 66.49
N GLY A 518 -49.53 -37.03 67.21
CA GLY A 518 -50.18 -37.25 68.51
C GLY A 518 -49.28 -37.23 69.75
N ALA A 519 -48.01 -36.83 69.65
CA ALA A 519 -47.11 -36.74 70.80
C ALA A 519 -47.38 -35.51 71.68
N GLN A 520 -47.59 -35.73 72.98
CA GLN A 520 -47.74 -34.67 73.98
C GLN A 520 -46.47 -33.80 74.06
N HIS A 521 -46.63 -32.48 74.08
CA HIS A 521 -45.53 -31.54 73.88
C HIS A 521 -44.65 -31.42 75.13
N SER A 522 -43.32 -31.54 74.97
CA SER A 522 -42.39 -30.89 75.90
C SER A 522 -42.26 -29.42 75.50
N ARG A 523 -42.80 -28.52 76.32
CA ARG A 523 -42.77 -27.06 76.10
C ARG A 523 -41.34 -26.53 75.96
N GLU A 524 -40.38 -27.19 76.60
CA GLU A 524 -38.96 -26.84 76.60
C GLU A 524 -38.29 -27.15 75.25
N LEU A 525 -38.53 -28.32 74.65
CA LEU A 525 -37.95 -28.69 73.36
C LEU A 525 -38.43 -27.78 72.22
N TRP A 526 -39.70 -27.35 72.24
CA TRP A 526 -40.22 -26.42 71.24
C TRP A 526 -39.59 -25.03 71.35
N GLN A 527 -39.41 -24.49 72.56
CA GLN A 527 -38.74 -23.20 72.76
C GLN A 527 -37.29 -23.24 72.25
N ARG A 528 -36.57 -24.33 72.54
CA ARG A 528 -35.19 -24.54 72.08
C ARG A 528 -35.08 -24.57 70.56
N PHE A 529 -35.92 -25.37 69.88
CA PHE A 529 -35.97 -25.44 68.42
C PHE A 529 -36.32 -24.09 67.77
N HIS A 530 -37.33 -23.39 68.32
CA HIS A 530 -37.78 -22.12 67.76
C HIS A 530 -36.73 -21.02 67.88
N GLN A 531 -36.02 -20.93 69.01
CA GLN A 531 -34.94 -19.97 69.20
C GLN A 531 -33.77 -20.24 68.25
N ALA A 532 -33.32 -21.49 68.12
CA ALA A 532 -32.27 -21.86 67.18
C ALA A 532 -32.66 -21.56 65.72
N SER A 533 -33.93 -21.78 65.36
CA SER A 533 -34.44 -21.45 64.02
C SER A 533 -34.46 -19.94 63.74
N GLN A 534 -34.74 -19.10 64.74
CA GLN A 534 -34.68 -17.65 64.58
C GLN A 534 -33.24 -17.16 64.40
N GLU A 535 -32.29 -17.71 65.16
CA GLU A 535 -30.88 -17.35 65.06
C GLU A 535 -30.30 -17.75 63.70
N ALA A 536 -30.55 -18.98 63.24
CA ALA A 536 -30.10 -19.47 61.94
C ALA A 536 -30.67 -18.68 60.75
N TYR A 537 -31.83 -18.02 60.89
CA TYR A 537 -32.47 -17.29 59.80
C TYR A 537 -31.99 -15.83 59.64
N LYS A 538 -31.27 -15.25 60.62
CA LYS A 538 -30.84 -13.83 60.55
C LYS A 538 -30.03 -13.48 59.28
N PRO A 539 -29.03 -14.28 58.86
CA PRO A 539 -28.28 -13.99 57.63
C PRO A 539 -29.14 -14.08 56.35
N CYS A 540 -30.14 -14.99 56.35
CA CYS A 540 -31.09 -15.14 55.26
C CYS A 540 -31.97 -13.90 55.11
N ASP A 541 -32.47 -13.34 56.22
CA ASP A 541 -33.30 -12.14 56.21
C ASP A 541 -32.56 -10.92 55.63
N GLU A 542 -31.31 -10.69 56.04
CA GLU A 542 -30.47 -9.61 55.48
C GLU A 542 -30.19 -9.79 53.99
N HIS A 543 -29.87 -11.02 53.55
CA HIS A 543 -29.65 -11.34 52.15
C HIS A 543 -30.89 -11.09 51.29
N PHE A 544 -32.07 -11.55 51.72
CA PHE A 544 -33.31 -11.36 50.98
C PHE A 544 -33.80 -9.90 51.00
N LYS A 545 -33.53 -9.14 52.08
CA LYS A 545 -33.75 -7.68 52.13
C LYS A 545 -32.89 -6.97 51.07
N ARG A 546 -31.59 -7.28 50.99
CA ARG A 546 -30.69 -6.70 49.98
C ARG A 546 -31.15 -7.02 48.56
N LEU A 547 -31.51 -8.27 48.29
CA LEU A 547 -32.03 -8.71 46.98
C LEU A 547 -33.37 -8.04 46.62
N SER A 548 -34.23 -7.79 47.61
CA SER A 548 -35.48 -7.04 47.42
C SER A 548 -35.21 -5.58 47.06
N GLN A 549 -34.29 -4.92 47.78
CA GLN A 549 -33.87 -3.54 47.49
C GLN A 549 -33.24 -3.40 46.10
N GLU A 550 -32.37 -4.33 45.71
CA GLU A 550 -31.76 -4.37 44.37
C GLU A 550 -32.81 -4.52 43.27
N ARG A 551 -33.77 -5.44 43.43
CA ARG A 551 -34.89 -5.60 42.48
C ARG A 551 -35.77 -4.36 42.39
N ALA A 552 -36.05 -3.71 43.52
CA ALA A 552 -36.83 -2.47 43.57
C ALA A 552 -36.09 -1.31 42.87
N TRP A 553 -34.77 -1.19 43.07
CA TRP A 553 -33.93 -0.22 42.37
C TRP A 553 -33.86 -0.49 40.87
N ASN A 554 -33.60 -1.73 40.46
CA ASN A 554 -33.61 -2.12 39.04
C ASN A 554 -34.96 -1.81 38.37
N LEU A 555 -36.07 -2.06 39.09
CA LEU A 555 -37.41 -1.72 38.60
C LEU A 555 -37.61 -0.20 38.45
N SER A 556 -37.07 0.63 39.36
CA SER A 556 -37.15 2.09 39.23
C SER A 556 -36.33 2.60 38.04
N GLN A 557 -35.15 2.03 37.80
CA GLN A 557 -34.33 2.37 36.64
C GLN A 557 -35.03 1.99 35.33
N ARG A 558 -35.67 0.81 35.26
CA ARG A 558 -36.47 0.41 34.09
C ARG A 558 -37.64 1.35 33.83
N LYS A 559 -38.32 1.84 34.87
CA LYS A 559 -39.38 2.85 34.72
C LYS A 559 -38.83 4.17 34.16
N ALA A 560 -37.70 4.64 34.71
CA ALA A 560 -37.05 5.86 34.24
C ALA A 560 -36.66 5.78 32.75
N ILE A 561 -36.21 4.62 32.26
CA ILE A 561 -35.94 4.41 30.83
C ILE A 561 -37.21 4.58 29.99
N CYS A 562 -38.33 3.97 30.41
CA CYS A 562 -39.60 4.10 29.70
C CYS A 562 -40.12 5.54 29.71
N GLU A 563 -40.03 6.23 30.85
CA GLU A 563 -40.43 7.64 30.99
C GLU A 563 -39.61 8.54 30.07
N TYR A 564 -38.28 8.38 30.08
CA TYR A 564 -37.38 9.11 29.19
C TYR A 564 -37.69 8.89 27.71
N LEU A 565 -37.88 7.63 27.29
CA LEU A 565 -38.22 7.31 25.90
C LEU A 565 -39.58 7.90 25.50
N SER A 566 -40.57 7.82 26.38
CA SER A 566 -41.91 8.38 26.14
C SER A 566 -41.86 9.89 25.99
N ASP A 567 -41.15 10.59 26.88
CA ASP A 567 -40.98 12.04 26.84
C ASP A 567 -40.23 12.48 25.59
N TYR A 568 -39.16 11.76 25.24
CA TYR A 568 -38.39 12.01 24.02
C TYR A 568 -39.26 11.91 22.76
N PHE A 569 -40.16 10.92 22.66
CA PHE A 569 -41.03 10.78 21.49
C PHE A 569 -42.06 11.90 21.39
N GLN A 570 -42.57 12.36 22.52
CA GLN A 570 -43.59 13.40 22.56
C GLN A 570 -43.04 14.75 22.06
N HIS A 571 -41.76 15.01 22.30
CA HIS A 571 -41.09 16.24 21.91
C HIS A 571 -40.31 16.16 20.59
N LEU A 572 -40.26 14.99 19.96
CA LEU A 572 -39.55 14.79 18.70
C LEU A 572 -40.33 15.41 17.53
N ASP A 573 -39.67 16.27 16.76
CA ASP A 573 -40.19 16.76 15.49
C ASP A 573 -40.04 15.69 14.39
N TRP A 574 -41.14 15.03 14.04
CA TRP A 574 -41.18 14.02 12.98
C TRP A 574 -41.11 14.61 11.56
N THR A 575 -41.11 15.93 11.39
CA THR A 575 -40.98 16.57 10.08
C THR A 575 -39.52 16.75 9.65
N ALA A 576 -38.61 16.91 10.60
CA ALA A 576 -37.16 16.96 10.37
C ALA A 576 -36.36 16.13 11.40
N PRO A 577 -36.60 14.80 11.47
CA PRO A 577 -36.01 13.96 12.52
C PRO A 577 -34.51 13.71 12.29
N ASP A 578 -33.72 13.80 13.37
CA ASP A 578 -32.34 13.29 13.40
C ASP A 578 -32.36 11.77 13.59
N TRP A 579 -32.44 11.04 12.48
CA TRP A 579 -32.47 9.58 12.46
C TRP A 579 -31.26 8.92 13.15
N LYS A 580 -30.09 9.57 13.14
CA LYS A 580 -28.89 9.02 13.77
C LYS A 580 -29.00 9.11 15.29
N ALA A 581 -29.47 10.24 15.81
CA ALA A 581 -29.74 10.41 17.23
C ALA A 581 -30.83 9.43 17.71
N ILE A 582 -31.90 9.25 16.92
CA ILE A 582 -33.01 8.34 17.25
C ILE A 582 -32.53 6.87 17.31
N ASP A 583 -31.76 6.40 16.32
CA ASP A 583 -31.22 5.02 16.29
C ASP A 583 -30.26 4.78 17.47
N GLN A 584 -29.43 5.78 17.82
CA GLN A 584 -28.51 5.71 18.96
C GLN A 584 -29.27 5.64 20.30
N ILE A 585 -30.29 6.48 20.50
CA ILE A 585 -31.12 6.46 21.72
C ILE A 585 -31.83 5.11 21.87
N ALA A 586 -32.41 4.58 20.80
CA ALA A 586 -33.04 3.26 20.80
C ALA A 586 -32.05 2.15 21.17
N HIS A 587 -30.82 2.21 20.64
CA HIS A 587 -29.77 1.25 20.94
C HIS A 587 -29.32 1.32 22.41
N THR A 588 -29.03 2.54 22.91
CA THR A 588 -28.63 2.77 24.31
C THR A 588 -29.72 2.31 25.28
N ALA A 589 -30.99 2.60 24.99
CA ALA A 589 -32.09 2.16 25.84
C ALA A 589 -32.19 0.62 25.92
N LYS A 590 -31.98 -0.09 24.80
CA LYS A 590 -31.91 -1.57 24.77
C LYS A 590 -30.73 -2.12 25.58
N GLN A 591 -29.59 -1.42 25.61
CA GLN A 591 -28.42 -1.80 26.42
C GLN A 591 -28.66 -1.59 27.92
N GLU A 592 -29.11 -0.40 28.31
CA GLU A 592 -29.41 -0.07 29.71
C GLU A 592 -30.52 -0.97 30.27
N TRP A 593 -31.54 -1.28 29.46
CA TRP A 593 -32.59 -2.23 29.86
C TRP A 593 -32.04 -3.61 30.27
N LYS A 594 -31.01 -4.12 29.58
CA LYS A 594 -30.37 -5.40 29.90
C LYS A 594 -29.57 -5.35 31.21
N ARG A 595 -29.03 -4.18 31.57
CA ARG A 595 -28.21 -3.97 32.76
C ARG A 595 -29.01 -4.10 34.05
N PHE A 596 -30.24 -3.59 34.08
CA PHE A 596 -31.08 -3.57 35.28
C PHE A 596 -31.89 -4.86 35.44
N THR A 597 -31.22 -5.95 35.80
CA THR A 597 -31.82 -7.26 36.13
C THR A 597 -31.13 -7.82 37.39
N PRO A 598 -31.83 -8.56 38.28
CA PRO A 598 -33.22 -9.02 38.19
C PRO A 598 -34.25 -7.98 38.68
N VAL A 599 -35.53 -8.19 38.36
CA VAL A 599 -36.69 -7.42 38.84
C VAL A 599 -37.84 -8.34 39.24
N ASP A 600 -38.78 -7.86 40.06
CA ASP A 600 -39.95 -8.65 40.45
C ASP A 600 -40.90 -8.92 39.28
N ARG A 601 -41.45 -10.14 39.25
CA ARG A 601 -42.19 -10.67 38.10
C ARG A 601 -43.45 -9.87 37.76
N SER A 602 -44.25 -9.50 38.75
CA SER A 602 -45.52 -8.81 38.53
C SER A 602 -45.34 -7.35 38.07
N PRO A 603 -44.68 -6.46 38.84
CA PRO A 603 -44.48 -5.09 38.40
C PRO A 603 -43.50 -4.98 37.21
N GLY A 604 -42.51 -5.87 37.11
CA GLY A 604 -41.56 -5.89 35.99
C GLY A 604 -42.21 -6.22 34.64
N LYS A 605 -43.26 -7.08 34.63
CA LYS A 605 -43.97 -7.44 33.40
C LYS A 605 -44.66 -6.23 32.74
N LEU A 606 -45.27 -5.35 33.54
CA LEU A 606 -45.95 -4.15 33.04
C LEU A 606 -44.97 -3.17 32.40
N VAL A 607 -43.86 -2.88 33.09
CA VAL A 607 -42.81 -1.98 32.55
C VAL A 607 -42.17 -2.57 31.29
N GLN A 608 -42.02 -3.90 31.22
CA GLN A 608 -41.49 -4.56 30.03
C GLN A 608 -42.44 -4.46 28.82
N GLN A 609 -43.75 -4.55 29.03
CA GLN A 609 -44.72 -4.32 27.95
C GLN A 609 -44.61 -2.90 27.40
N GLN A 610 -44.56 -1.89 28.29
CA GLN A 610 -44.38 -0.49 27.92
C GLN A 610 -43.08 -0.26 27.13
N PHE A 611 -41.96 -0.83 27.61
CA PHE A 611 -40.67 -0.72 26.91
C PHE A 611 -40.73 -1.32 25.50
N ASN A 612 -41.30 -2.52 25.36
CA ASN A 612 -41.42 -3.18 24.05
C ASN A 612 -42.29 -2.38 23.07
N GLU A 613 -43.38 -1.78 23.54
CA GLU A 613 -44.24 -0.92 22.74
C GLU A 613 -43.50 0.34 22.26
N LEU A 614 -42.78 1.02 23.16
CA LEU A 614 -41.98 2.21 22.81
C LEU A 614 -40.88 1.88 21.80
N ILE A 615 -40.15 0.79 22.02
CA ILE A 615 -39.11 0.33 21.09
C ILE A 615 -39.68 -0.06 19.73
N SER A 616 -40.82 -0.78 19.71
CA SER A 616 -41.46 -1.18 18.46
C SER A 616 -41.92 0.03 17.64
N GLN A 617 -42.40 1.10 18.28
CA GLN A 617 -42.77 2.34 17.59
C GLN A 617 -41.56 3.00 16.92
N ILE A 618 -40.42 3.13 17.62
CA ILE A 618 -39.19 3.68 17.02
C ILE A 618 -38.69 2.79 15.88
N ASP A 619 -38.54 1.49 16.14
CA ASP A 619 -37.96 0.55 15.17
C ASP A 619 -38.78 0.56 13.87
N THR A 620 -40.10 0.68 13.96
CA THR A 620 -40.99 0.82 12.79
C THR A 620 -40.67 2.07 11.97
N LYS A 621 -40.49 3.22 12.63
CA LYS A 621 -40.16 4.50 11.96
C LYS A 621 -38.75 4.47 11.34
N ILE A 622 -37.76 3.94 12.06
CA ILE A 622 -36.39 3.78 11.57
C ILE A 622 -36.36 2.87 10.34
N ASN A 623 -37.08 1.74 10.39
CA ASN A 623 -37.13 0.80 9.27
C ASN A 623 -37.80 1.42 8.04
N ALA A 624 -38.91 2.14 8.21
CA ALA A 624 -39.57 2.86 7.11
C ALA A 624 -38.64 3.90 6.46
N GLN A 625 -37.85 4.64 7.24
CA GLN A 625 -36.84 5.54 6.69
C GLN A 625 -35.75 4.78 5.91
N LYS A 626 -35.22 3.69 6.46
CA LYS A 626 -34.21 2.85 5.80
C LYS A 626 -34.74 2.28 4.47
N GLU A 627 -36.02 1.92 4.40
CA GLU A 627 -36.70 1.51 3.17
C GLU A 627 -36.81 2.66 2.16
N SER A 628 -37.20 3.86 2.59
CA SER A 628 -37.24 5.04 1.71
C SER A 628 -35.86 5.39 1.15
N CYS A 629 -34.80 5.31 1.97
CA CYS A 629 -33.41 5.52 1.53
C CYS A 629 -32.99 4.46 0.50
N ALA A 630 -33.40 3.20 0.70
CA ALA A 630 -33.13 2.13 -0.26
C ALA A 630 -33.78 2.40 -1.62
N GLU A 631 -35.04 2.83 -1.62
CA GLU A 631 -35.77 3.09 -2.87
C GLU A 631 -35.17 4.27 -3.64
N ALA A 632 -34.84 5.36 -2.95
CA ALA A 632 -34.13 6.48 -3.56
C ALA A 632 -32.78 6.05 -4.16
N LYS A 633 -32.03 5.17 -3.49
CA LYS A 633 -30.75 4.64 -4.01
C LYS A 633 -30.93 3.72 -5.21
N LYS A 634 -32.00 2.90 -5.26
CA LYS A 634 -32.33 2.11 -6.46
C LYS A 634 -32.66 3.02 -7.65
N ASN A 635 -33.41 4.10 -7.44
CA ASN A 635 -33.71 5.06 -8.50
C ASN A 635 -32.43 5.74 -9.03
N LEU A 636 -31.48 6.08 -8.16
CA LEU A 636 -30.18 6.61 -8.57
C LEU A 636 -29.37 5.58 -9.39
N LEU A 637 -29.47 4.29 -9.06
CA LEU A 637 -28.85 3.22 -9.84
C LEU A 637 -29.47 3.09 -11.23
N GLU A 638 -30.80 3.17 -11.32
CA GLU A 638 -31.50 3.11 -12.61
C GLU A 638 -31.07 4.28 -13.50
N GLN A 639 -31.04 5.50 -12.96
CA GLN A 639 -30.50 6.67 -13.66
C GLN A 639 -29.03 6.46 -14.06
N ALA A 640 -28.20 5.88 -13.20
CA ALA A 640 -26.80 5.59 -13.54
C ALA A 640 -26.68 4.58 -14.69
N ARG A 641 -27.57 3.57 -14.77
CA ARG A 641 -27.58 2.58 -15.85
C ARG A 641 -27.89 3.23 -17.20
N GLU A 642 -28.84 4.16 -17.25
CA GLU A 642 -29.18 4.90 -18.47
C GLU A 642 -27.98 5.68 -19.05
N LEU A 643 -27.04 6.13 -18.19
CA LEU A 643 -25.86 6.87 -18.61
C LEU A 643 -24.81 6.03 -19.35
N LEU A 644 -24.89 4.70 -19.29
CA LEU A 644 -23.99 3.82 -20.07
C LEU A 644 -24.24 3.97 -21.58
N ASP A 645 -25.51 4.16 -21.94
CA ASP A 645 -25.99 4.23 -23.32
C ASP A 645 -25.91 5.65 -23.91
N LEU A 646 -25.64 6.67 -23.09
CA LEU A 646 -25.53 8.06 -23.56
C LEU A 646 -24.37 8.24 -24.54
N GLU A 647 -24.60 8.87 -25.69
CA GLU A 647 -23.57 9.07 -26.72
C GLU A 647 -22.42 9.97 -26.25
N ASP A 648 -22.75 11.09 -25.57
CA ASP A 648 -21.75 11.97 -24.99
C ASP A 648 -21.18 11.36 -23.70
N LYS A 649 -20.03 10.70 -23.83
CA LYS A 649 -19.32 10.05 -22.72
C LYS A 649 -18.77 11.06 -21.69
N ARG A 650 -18.59 12.35 -22.05
CA ARG A 650 -18.18 13.39 -21.10
C ARG A 650 -19.36 13.83 -20.26
N GLU A 651 -20.51 14.03 -20.90
CA GLU A 651 -21.75 14.34 -20.20
C GLU A 651 -22.16 13.21 -19.26
N ALA A 652 -22.08 11.95 -19.71
CA ALA A 652 -22.37 10.77 -18.90
C ALA A 652 -21.51 10.75 -17.61
N ALA A 653 -20.22 11.05 -17.72
CA ALA A 653 -19.31 11.08 -16.57
C ALA A 653 -19.65 12.19 -15.56
N GLU A 654 -20.08 13.37 -16.02
CA GLU A 654 -20.52 14.45 -15.14
C GLU A 654 -21.86 14.12 -14.45
N GLN A 655 -22.79 13.51 -15.18
CA GLN A 655 -24.07 13.06 -14.61
C GLN A 655 -23.86 11.95 -13.56
N VAL A 656 -22.98 10.96 -13.80
CA VAL A 656 -22.61 9.94 -12.80
C VAL A 656 -22.02 10.58 -11.54
N LYS A 657 -21.15 11.60 -11.65
CA LYS A 657 -20.61 12.31 -10.48
C LYS A 657 -21.70 12.97 -9.65
N ARG A 658 -22.72 13.57 -10.29
CA ARG A 658 -23.88 14.15 -9.59
C ARG A 658 -24.67 13.08 -8.86
N LEU A 659 -24.91 11.92 -9.50
CA LEU A 659 -25.58 10.79 -8.86
C LEU A 659 -24.80 10.26 -7.64
N GLN A 660 -23.46 10.19 -7.71
CA GLN A 660 -22.61 9.83 -6.58
C GLN A 660 -22.68 10.84 -5.42
N GLN A 661 -22.88 12.13 -5.71
CA GLN A 661 -23.11 13.15 -4.67
C GLN A 661 -24.49 13.01 -4.04
N GLN A 662 -25.54 12.81 -4.85
CA GLN A 662 -26.91 12.58 -4.37
C GLN A 662 -27.00 11.30 -3.53
N TRP A 663 -26.25 10.25 -3.88
CA TRP A 663 -26.16 9.03 -3.09
C TRP A 663 -25.76 9.29 -1.64
N LYS A 664 -24.80 10.20 -1.43
CA LYS A 664 -24.32 10.56 -0.09
C LYS A 664 -25.37 11.33 0.71
N THR A 665 -26.22 12.12 0.05
CA THR A 665 -27.23 12.94 0.72
C THR A 665 -28.51 12.17 1.07
N VAL A 666 -28.81 11.07 0.39
CA VAL A 666 -30.01 10.24 0.64
C VAL A 666 -30.00 9.56 2.01
N GLY A 667 -28.83 9.38 2.65
CA GLY A 667 -28.70 8.69 3.94
C GLY A 667 -28.38 7.21 3.80
N THR A 668 -28.45 6.43 4.88
CA THR A 668 -28.11 5.00 4.89
C THR A 668 -29.34 4.10 4.87
N THR A 669 -29.24 2.94 4.22
CA THR A 669 -30.25 1.86 4.32
C THR A 669 -29.71 0.67 5.13
N PHE A 670 -30.44 -0.45 5.15
CA PHE A 670 -30.00 -1.69 5.77
C PHE A 670 -28.62 -2.12 5.26
N HIS A 671 -27.73 -2.51 6.18
CA HIS A 671 -26.32 -2.75 5.87
C HIS A 671 -26.06 -3.71 4.69
N SER A 672 -26.85 -4.78 4.59
CA SER A 672 -26.74 -5.77 3.51
C SER A 672 -27.16 -5.22 2.15
N LEU A 673 -28.18 -4.35 2.13
CA LEU A 673 -28.70 -3.71 0.93
C LEU A 673 -27.79 -2.56 0.50
N GLU A 674 -27.34 -1.73 1.45
CA GLU A 674 -26.38 -0.64 1.23
C GLU A 674 -25.12 -1.14 0.52
N ARG A 675 -24.52 -2.23 1.03
CA ARG A 675 -23.32 -2.83 0.44
C ARG A 675 -23.56 -3.27 -1.01
N ARG A 676 -24.71 -3.88 -1.29
CA ARG A 676 -25.04 -4.37 -2.63
C ARG A 676 -25.26 -3.23 -3.60
N LEU A 677 -26.11 -2.27 -3.25
CA LEU A 677 -26.45 -1.15 -4.12
C LEU A 677 -25.21 -0.27 -4.39
N TRP A 678 -24.32 -0.10 -3.40
CA TRP A 678 -23.05 0.62 -3.59
C TRP A 678 -22.10 -0.07 -4.57
N LEU A 679 -21.99 -1.39 -4.51
CA LEU A 679 -21.18 -2.16 -5.47
C LEU A 679 -21.72 -1.99 -6.89
N GLU A 680 -23.03 -2.08 -7.07
CA GLU A 680 -23.66 -1.85 -8.38
C GLU A 680 -23.39 -0.44 -8.91
N LEU A 681 -23.50 0.60 -8.06
CA LEU A 681 -23.27 1.98 -8.48
C LEU A 681 -21.82 2.17 -8.91
N ARG A 682 -20.89 1.55 -8.17
CA ARG A 682 -19.46 1.60 -8.48
C ARG A 682 -19.16 0.92 -9.81
N GLU A 683 -19.72 -0.27 -10.05
CA GLU A 683 -19.54 -1.00 -11.31
C GLU A 683 -20.02 -0.17 -12.51
N ILE A 684 -21.20 0.44 -12.40
CA ILE A 684 -21.74 1.33 -13.44
C ILE A 684 -20.85 2.55 -13.63
N SER A 685 -20.42 3.18 -12.53
CA SER A 685 -19.54 4.35 -12.56
C SER A 685 -18.20 4.03 -13.25
N ASP A 686 -17.58 2.91 -12.87
CA ASP A 686 -16.30 2.45 -13.42
C ASP A 686 -16.43 2.18 -14.93
N ALA A 687 -17.56 1.62 -15.38
CA ALA A 687 -17.85 1.43 -16.80
C ALA A 687 -17.99 2.76 -17.58
N VAL A 688 -18.71 3.75 -17.04
CA VAL A 688 -18.84 5.08 -17.67
C VAL A 688 -17.46 5.77 -17.79
N PHE A 689 -16.65 5.74 -16.73
CA PHE A 689 -15.30 6.32 -16.77
C PHE A 689 -14.34 5.57 -17.69
N ALA A 690 -14.48 4.24 -17.80
CA ALA A 690 -13.71 3.44 -18.75
C ALA A 690 -14.02 3.81 -20.20
N HIS A 691 -15.30 4.00 -20.54
CA HIS A 691 -15.72 4.48 -21.86
C HIS A 691 -15.14 5.86 -22.18
N LEU A 692 -15.20 6.82 -21.26
CA LEU A 692 -14.60 8.14 -21.44
C LEU A 692 -13.09 8.05 -21.72
N LYS A 693 -12.38 7.24 -20.92
CA LYS A 693 -10.93 7.06 -21.08
C LYS A 693 -10.58 6.42 -22.43
N GLN A 694 -11.41 5.50 -22.91
CA GLN A 694 -11.24 4.88 -24.22
C GLN A 694 -11.45 5.88 -25.35
N THR A 695 -12.52 6.70 -25.30
CA THR A 695 -12.76 7.76 -26.28
C THR A 695 -11.60 8.75 -26.32
N GLN A 696 -11.12 9.22 -25.17
CA GLN A 696 -9.97 10.12 -25.08
C GLN A 696 -8.68 9.51 -25.66
N ARG A 697 -8.43 8.20 -25.44
CA ARG A 697 -7.29 7.51 -26.04
C ARG A 697 -7.39 7.48 -27.57
N GLN A 698 -8.56 7.13 -28.10
CA GLN A 698 -8.79 7.09 -29.54
C GLN A 698 -8.61 8.47 -30.20
N ASP A 699 -9.14 9.53 -29.57
CA ASP A 699 -8.98 10.90 -30.07
C ASP A 699 -7.51 11.33 -30.07
N ASN A 700 -6.78 11.02 -28.99
CA ASN A 700 -5.35 11.32 -28.88
C ASN A 700 -4.50 10.52 -29.88
N GLU A 701 -4.84 9.25 -30.13
CA GLU A 701 -4.16 8.40 -31.11
C GLU A 701 -4.40 8.91 -32.54
N LYS A 702 -5.64 9.28 -32.89
CA LYS A 702 -5.96 9.90 -34.18
C LYS A 702 -5.18 11.21 -34.38
N ALA A 703 -5.14 12.07 -33.37
CA ALA A 703 -4.39 13.32 -33.43
C ALA A 703 -2.88 13.09 -33.64
N LYS A 704 -2.29 12.12 -32.93
CA LYS A 704 -0.88 11.72 -33.11
C LYS A 704 -0.60 11.16 -34.51
N GLN A 705 -1.49 10.33 -35.04
CA GLN A 705 -1.33 9.77 -36.39
C GLN A 705 -1.35 10.88 -37.46
N VAL A 706 -2.29 11.82 -37.37
CA VAL A 706 -2.36 12.96 -38.30
C VAL A 706 -1.11 13.84 -38.21
N ALA A 707 -0.61 14.11 -37.00
CA ALA A 707 0.62 14.89 -36.79
C ALA A 707 1.85 14.18 -37.40
N ASN A 708 2.02 12.88 -37.12
CA ASN A 708 3.14 12.09 -37.66
C ASN A 708 3.10 12.01 -39.19
N GLN A 709 1.92 11.87 -39.80
CA GLN A 709 1.77 11.82 -41.25
C GLN A 709 2.17 13.15 -41.90
N ARG A 710 1.77 14.28 -41.32
CA ARG A 710 2.18 15.62 -41.78
C ARG A 710 3.70 15.83 -41.69
N GLN A 711 4.31 15.43 -40.58
CA GLN A 711 5.76 15.54 -40.38
C GLN A 711 6.54 14.71 -41.42
N LYS A 712 6.11 13.48 -41.70
CA LYS A 712 6.75 12.62 -42.70
C LYS A 712 6.67 13.21 -44.10
N GLN A 713 5.52 13.76 -44.50
CA GLN A 713 5.35 14.42 -45.80
C GLN A 713 6.26 15.65 -45.94
N HIS A 714 6.37 16.46 -44.89
CA HIS A 714 7.25 17.62 -44.87
C HIS A 714 8.74 17.24 -45.03
N GLN A 715 9.21 16.21 -44.31
CA GLN A 715 10.59 15.71 -44.44
C GLN A 715 10.92 15.21 -45.85
N GLN A 716 9.99 14.49 -46.49
CA GLN A 716 10.18 14.01 -47.87
C GLN A 716 10.29 15.18 -48.86
N HIS A 717 9.50 16.23 -48.67
CA HIS A 717 9.55 17.43 -49.51
C HIS A 717 10.90 18.16 -49.37
N LEU A 718 11.36 18.38 -48.13
CA LEU A 718 12.66 19.00 -47.87
C LEU A 718 13.81 18.20 -48.50
N GLN A 719 13.83 16.87 -48.36
CA GLN A 719 14.86 16.02 -48.97
C GLN A 719 14.94 16.18 -50.49
N LEU A 720 13.80 16.31 -51.17
CA LEU A 720 13.76 16.50 -52.62
C LEU A 720 14.32 17.88 -53.02
N LEU A 721 14.01 18.93 -52.24
CA LEU A 721 14.61 20.27 -52.42
C LEU A 721 16.13 20.23 -52.26
N LYS A 722 16.64 19.54 -51.21
CA LYS A 722 18.09 19.38 -50.96
C LYS A 722 18.79 18.74 -52.16
N HIS A 723 18.21 17.67 -52.69
CA HIS A 723 18.78 16.94 -53.82
C HIS A 723 18.87 17.80 -55.10
N MET A 724 17.84 18.63 -55.37
CA MET A 724 17.85 19.52 -56.54
C MET A 724 18.79 20.72 -56.38
N ALA A 725 18.94 21.26 -55.17
CA ALA A 725 19.93 22.29 -54.88
C ALA A 725 21.36 21.78 -55.13
N ALA A 726 21.69 20.59 -54.61
CA ALA A 726 23.00 19.96 -54.82
C ALA A 726 23.30 19.69 -56.31
N LEU A 727 22.28 19.32 -57.09
CA LEU A 727 22.43 19.17 -58.55
C LEU A 727 22.83 20.51 -59.21
N CYS A 728 22.22 21.61 -58.80
CA CYS A 728 22.55 22.94 -59.32
C CYS A 728 23.95 23.39 -58.88
N GLU A 729 24.31 23.19 -57.61
CA GLU A 729 25.64 23.49 -57.07
C GLU A 729 26.74 22.72 -57.80
N ASN A 730 26.51 21.45 -58.13
CA ASN A 730 27.46 20.67 -58.92
C ASN A 730 27.72 21.31 -60.30
N THR A 731 26.69 21.85 -60.97
CA THR A 731 26.91 22.58 -62.23
C THR A 731 27.74 23.85 -62.05
N GLU A 732 27.58 24.55 -60.92
CA GLU A 732 28.35 25.75 -60.56
C GLU A 732 29.81 25.43 -60.24
N VAL A 733 30.05 24.33 -59.52
CA VAL A 733 31.40 23.82 -59.20
C VAL A 733 32.12 23.38 -60.47
N LEU A 734 31.47 22.62 -61.35
CA LEU A 734 32.04 22.22 -62.64
C LEU A 734 32.38 23.43 -63.52
N TYR A 735 31.58 24.50 -63.45
CA TYR A 735 31.91 25.77 -64.12
C TYR A 735 33.19 26.40 -63.53
N ALA A 736 33.28 26.49 -62.19
CA ALA A 736 34.45 27.04 -61.51
C ALA A 736 35.74 26.23 -61.79
N GLU A 737 35.63 24.92 -61.95
CA GLU A 737 36.74 24.03 -62.34
C GLU A 737 37.06 24.07 -63.85
N SER A 738 36.30 24.82 -64.65
CA SER A 738 36.41 24.87 -66.12
C SER A 738 36.18 23.51 -66.80
N THR A 739 35.39 22.63 -66.19
CA THR A 739 35.06 21.27 -66.67
C THR A 739 33.62 21.14 -67.16
N LEU A 740 32.79 22.16 -66.99
CA LEU A 740 31.39 22.17 -67.42
C LEU A 740 31.23 22.17 -68.95
N THR A 741 30.32 21.34 -69.47
CA THR A 741 29.91 21.33 -70.88
C THR A 741 28.41 21.57 -71.04
N PRO A 742 27.94 22.06 -72.20
CA PRO A 742 26.51 22.22 -72.47
C PRO A 742 25.70 20.93 -72.34
N GLU A 743 26.29 19.76 -72.63
CA GLU A 743 25.63 18.46 -72.45
C GLU A 743 25.34 18.16 -70.97
N LEU A 744 26.25 18.52 -70.06
CA LEU A 744 26.07 18.34 -68.62
C LEU A 744 25.00 19.28 -68.05
N CYS A 745 24.90 20.52 -68.56
CA CYS A 745 23.78 21.42 -68.24
C CYS A 745 22.44 20.83 -68.70
N LEU A 746 22.38 20.26 -69.90
CA LEU A 746 21.17 19.65 -70.44
C LEU A 746 20.75 18.40 -69.65
N GLU A 747 21.70 17.58 -69.19
CA GLU A 747 21.45 16.42 -68.34
C GLU A 747 20.85 16.82 -66.98
N ALA A 748 21.41 17.87 -66.35
CA ALA A 748 20.89 18.40 -65.10
C ALA A 748 19.47 19.00 -65.27
N LEU A 749 19.22 19.73 -66.37
CA LEU A 749 17.89 20.24 -66.71
C LEU A 749 16.85 19.13 -66.97
N ASN A 750 17.25 18.02 -67.58
CA ASN A 750 16.37 16.87 -67.79
C ASN A 750 16.05 16.15 -66.48
N THR A 751 17.04 16.06 -65.58
CA THR A 751 16.86 15.50 -64.23
C THR A 751 15.84 16.32 -63.44
N LEU A 752 15.94 17.66 -63.46
CA LEU A 752 14.97 18.56 -62.83
C LEU A 752 13.52 18.35 -63.33
N LYS A 753 13.34 18.28 -64.66
CA LYS A 753 12.02 18.09 -65.29
C LYS A 753 11.38 16.75 -64.96
N SER A 754 12.17 15.76 -64.56
CA SER A 754 11.69 14.42 -64.19
C SER A 754 11.20 14.31 -62.73
N THR A 755 11.37 15.37 -61.92
CA THR A 755 10.99 15.36 -60.50
C THR A 755 9.51 15.69 -60.24
N SER A 756 9.01 15.29 -59.07
CA SER A 756 7.63 15.55 -58.62
C SER A 756 7.46 16.89 -57.88
N LEU A 757 8.35 17.86 -58.10
CA LEU A 757 8.28 19.18 -57.48
C LEU A 757 7.22 20.07 -58.16
N PRO A 758 6.65 21.06 -57.45
CA PRO A 758 5.74 22.04 -58.05
C PRO A 758 6.40 22.79 -59.21
N ALA A 759 5.63 23.14 -60.25
CA ALA A 759 6.15 23.83 -61.43
C ALA A 759 6.97 25.11 -61.11
N PRO A 760 6.54 26.00 -60.20
CA PRO A 760 7.34 27.18 -59.82
C PRO A 760 8.70 26.82 -59.22
N VAL A 761 8.79 25.70 -58.50
CA VAL A 761 10.03 25.23 -57.88
C VAL A 761 10.99 24.66 -58.92
N VAL A 762 10.46 23.88 -59.87
CA VAL A 762 11.23 23.37 -61.00
C VAL A 762 11.74 24.53 -61.87
N GLU A 763 10.93 25.57 -62.07
CA GLU A 763 11.32 26.79 -62.78
C GLU A 763 12.45 27.54 -62.06
N GLY A 764 12.40 27.66 -60.74
CA GLY A 764 13.47 28.27 -59.93
C GLY A 764 14.82 27.57 -60.11
N PHE A 765 14.87 26.24 -59.95
CA PHE A 765 16.08 25.46 -60.19
C PHE A 765 16.53 25.48 -61.65
N THR A 766 15.59 25.45 -62.60
CA THR A 766 15.88 25.60 -64.03
C THR A 766 16.56 26.93 -64.33
N GLY A 767 16.09 28.02 -63.70
CA GLY A 767 16.70 29.34 -63.79
C GLY A 767 18.12 29.33 -63.24
N ARG A 768 18.35 28.67 -62.10
CA ARG A 768 19.69 28.52 -61.49
C ARG A 768 20.70 27.88 -62.46
N ILE A 769 20.34 26.77 -63.10
CA ILE A 769 21.22 26.08 -64.07
C ILE A 769 21.43 26.93 -65.33
N LYS A 770 20.38 27.57 -65.87
CA LYS A 770 20.49 28.39 -67.08
C LYS A 770 21.40 29.61 -66.90
N ARG A 771 21.47 30.18 -65.69
CA ARG A 771 22.43 31.27 -65.39
C ARG A 771 23.87 30.78 -65.52
N VAL A 772 24.17 29.55 -65.10
CA VAL A 772 25.49 28.93 -65.28
C VAL A 772 25.75 28.56 -66.74
N GLU A 773 24.75 28.02 -67.44
CA GLU A 773 24.83 27.72 -68.88
C GLU A 773 25.16 28.98 -69.70
N GLY A 774 24.52 30.12 -69.40
CA GLY A 774 24.79 31.40 -70.06
C GLY A 774 26.20 31.95 -69.82
N LEU A 775 26.86 31.57 -68.72
CA LEU A 775 28.26 31.95 -68.47
C LEU A 775 29.25 31.24 -69.41
N LEU A 776 28.89 30.07 -69.96
CA LEU A 776 29.69 29.41 -70.98
C LEU A 776 29.76 30.24 -72.28
N GLU A 777 28.72 31.03 -72.57
CA GLU A 777 28.66 31.93 -73.73
C GLU A 777 29.24 33.32 -73.44
N ASN A 778 29.12 33.81 -72.20
CA ASN A 778 29.60 35.12 -71.77
C ASN A 778 30.26 35.09 -70.37
N PRO A 779 31.57 34.76 -70.28
CA PRO A 779 32.28 34.65 -69.01
C PRO A 779 32.40 35.97 -68.22
N ASP A 780 32.38 37.11 -68.91
CA ASP A 780 32.52 38.45 -68.29
C ASP A 780 31.30 38.83 -67.42
N ALA A 781 30.20 38.07 -67.50
CA ALA A 781 29.00 38.28 -66.70
C ALA A 781 29.09 37.69 -65.27
N LEU A 782 30.15 36.94 -64.94
CA LEU A 782 30.29 36.25 -63.66
C LEU A 782 30.23 37.20 -62.45
N ASP A 783 30.98 38.30 -62.48
CA ASP A 783 31.03 39.27 -61.37
C ASP A 783 29.66 39.91 -61.10
N THR A 784 28.90 40.15 -62.17
CA THR A 784 27.53 40.71 -62.07
C THR A 784 26.57 39.69 -61.46
N LEU A 785 26.69 38.41 -61.86
CA LEU A 785 25.87 37.34 -61.31
C LEU A 785 26.17 37.07 -59.83
N LEU A 786 27.44 37.05 -59.43
CA LEU A 786 27.86 36.85 -58.03
C LEU A 786 27.35 37.99 -57.14
N THR A 787 27.43 39.24 -57.61
CA THR A 787 26.91 40.40 -56.86
C THR A 787 25.40 40.28 -56.63
N SER A 788 24.64 39.96 -57.69
CA SER A 788 23.18 39.77 -57.60
C SER A 788 22.81 38.60 -56.68
N ALA A 789 23.53 37.48 -56.78
CA ALA A 789 23.26 36.30 -55.95
C ALA A 789 23.55 36.54 -54.47
N GLN A 790 24.60 37.33 -54.16
CA GLN A 790 24.92 37.71 -52.79
C GLN A 790 23.81 38.58 -52.17
N GLU A 791 23.23 39.51 -52.95
CA GLU A 791 22.10 40.33 -52.52
C GLU A 791 20.84 39.49 -52.28
N GLU A 792 20.52 38.55 -53.19
CA GLU A 792 19.42 37.60 -53.03
C GLU A 792 19.58 36.75 -51.76
N ALA A 793 20.78 36.21 -51.52
CA ALA A 793 21.10 35.41 -50.34
C ALA A 793 20.88 36.20 -49.03
N ARG A 794 21.39 37.45 -48.97
CA ARG A 794 21.20 38.33 -47.81
C ARG A 794 19.72 38.62 -47.55
N LEU A 795 18.96 38.88 -48.61
CA LEU A 795 17.53 39.19 -48.50
C LEU A 795 16.73 38.01 -47.92
N VAL A 796 17.05 36.76 -48.30
CA VAL A 796 16.40 35.57 -47.73
C VAL A 796 16.69 35.44 -46.22
N CYS A 797 17.93 35.64 -45.78
CA CYS A 797 18.28 35.63 -44.35
C CYS A 797 17.57 36.73 -43.56
N ILE A 798 17.49 37.94 -44.10
CA ILE A 798 16.76 39.06 -43.49
C ILE A 798 15.27 38.72 -43.34
N ARG A 799 14.67 38.08 -44.35
CA ARG A 799 13.27 37.65 -44.30
C ARG A 799 13.02 36.58 -43.23
N LEU A 800 13.94 35.62 -43.09
CA LEU A 800 13.89 34.61 -42.02
C LEU A 800 14.01 35.23 -40.62
N GLU A 801 14.92 36.20 -40.44
CA GLU A 801 15.09 36.91 -39.17
C GLU A 801 13.85 37.70 -38.78
N ILE A 802 13.19 38.36 -39.74
CA ILE A 802 11.94 39.07 -39.50
C ILE A 802 10.85 38.08 -39.04
N LEU A 803 10.72 36.92 -39.70
CA LEU A 803 9.76 35.87 -39.30
C LEU A 803 10.07 35.28 -37.91
N LYS A 804 11.35 35.08 -37.60
CA LYS A 804 11.83 34.54 -36.31
C LYS A 804 11.95 35.60 -35.22
N GLN A 805 11.63 36.87 -35.50
CA GLN A 805 11.79 38.01 -34.60
C GLN A 805 13.22 38.20 -34.07
N GLN A 806 14.22 37.93 -34.91
CA GLN A 806 15.64 38.10 -34.60
C GLN A 806 16.20 39.39 -35.25
N PRO A 807 17.21 40.04 -34.65
CA PRO A 807 17.91 41.18 -35.27
C PRO A 807 18.80 40.71 -36.44
N SER A 808 18.95 41.57 -37.46
CA SER A 808 19.90 41.34 -38.56
C SER A 808 21.29 41.85 -38.15
N PRO A 809 22.38 41.34 -38.76
CA PRO A 809 23.72 41.90 -38.57
C PRO A 809 23.77 43.39 -38.94
N GLU A 810 24.71 44.13 -38.33
CA GLU A 810 24.86 45.60 -38.53
C GLU A 810 25.00 45.98 -40.01
N GLU A 811 25.69 45.15 -40.81
CA GLU A 811 25.91 45.35 -42.24
C GLU A 811 24.60 45.32 -43.06
N ASP A 812 23.59 44.60 -42.57
CA ASP A 812 22.31 44.36 -43.25
C ASP A 812 21.15 45.16 -42.63
N GLU A 813 21.37 45.98 -41.59
CA GLU A 813 20.31 46.79 -40.98
C GLU A 813 19.68 47.76 -41.99
N THR A 814 20.49 48.33 -42.87
CA THR A 814 20.02 49.24 -43.93
C THR A 814 19.16 48.52 -44.96
N LEU A 815 19.56 47.31 -45.38
CA LEU A 815 18.80 46.44 -46.28
C LEU A 815 17.50 45.94 -45.62
N ARG A 816 17.55 45.59 -44.33
CA ARG A 816 16.36 45.22 -43.55
C ARG A 816 15.36 46.37 -43.49
N MET A 817 15.81 47.58 -43.18
CA MET A 817 14.95 48.77 -43.16
C MET A 817 14.36 49.06 -44.54
N ALA A 818 15.15 48.98 -45.61
CA ALA A 818 14.69 49.15 -46.98
C ALA A 818 13.61 48.13 -47.35
N TYR A 819 13.83 46.84 -47.06
CA TYR A 819 12.85 45.78 -47.29
C TYR A 819 11.57 45.97 -46.45
N GLN A 820 11.69 46.36 -45.18
CA GLN A 820 10.54 46.63 -44.32
C GLN A 820 9.74 47.84 -44.79
N MET A 821 10.40 48.90 -45.29
CA MET A 821 9.74 50.06 -45.89
C MET A 821 9.06 49.71 -47.21
N GLN A 822 9.72 48.97 -48.08
CA GLN A 822 9.15 48.47 -49.34
C GLN A 822 7.91 47.61 -49.07
N ARG A 823 7.99 46.67 -48.11
CA ARG A 823 6.86 45.87 -47.66
C ARG A 823 5.71 46.72 -47.11
N LEU A 824 6.02 47.78 -46.36
CA LEU A 824 5.02 48.68 -45.80
C LEU A 824 4.35 49.50 -46.92
N GLN A 825 5.09 49.92 -47.93
CA GLN A 825 4.58 50.60 -49.13
C GLN A 825 3.71 49.67 -49.99
N ASP A 826 4.18 48.45 -50.27
CA ASP A 826 3.44 47.44 -51.04
C ASP A 826 2.14 47.01 -50.35
N SER A 827 2.13 46.94 -49.01
CA SER A 827 0.93 46.64 -48.23
C SER A 827 -0.08 47.80 -48.16
N LEU A 828 0.37 49.04 -48.38
CA LEU A 828 -0.49 50.22 -48.50
C LEU A 828 -1.07 50.37 -49.92
N ASP A 829 -0.31 50.01 -50.95
CA ASP A 829 -0.72 50.14 -52.36
C ASP A 829 -1.64 48.99 -52.83
N SER A 830 -1.64 47.83 -52.16
CA SER A 830 -2.44 46.67 -52.52
C SER A 830 -3.48 46.28 -51.45
N ALA A 831 -4.66 46.89 -51.51
CA ALA A 831 -5.80 46.56 -50.64
C ALA A 831 -6.45 45.18 -50.89
N SER A 832 -5.78 44.27 -51.62
CA SER A 832 -6.25 42.92 -51.92
C SER A 832 -5.11 41.92 -51.94
N SER A 833 -5.06 41.07 -50.90
CA SER A 833 -4.53 39.69 -50.90
C SER A 833 -3.35 39.39 -51.83
N LEU A 834 -2.15 39.84 -51.47
CA LEU A 834 -0.94 39.05 -51.72
C LEU A 834 -0.73 38.16 -50.49
N SER A 835 -0.48 36.87 -50.68
CA SER A 835 -0.37 35.87 -49.60
C SER A 835 0.59 36.34 -48.51
N HIS A 836 0.04 36.55 -47.31
CA HIS A 836 0.62 37.42 -46.30
C HIS A 836 1.60 36.75 -45.32
N ASP A 837 2.04 35.52 -45.58
CA ASP A 837 3.07 34.86 -44.80
C ASP A 837 3.89 33.99 -45.76
N ALA A 838 5.12 34.39 -46.08
CA ALA A 838 6.07 33.41 -46.58
C ALA A 838 6.43 32.54 -45.38
N ASP A 839 6.05 31.27 -45.40
CA ASP A 839 6.44 30.34 -44.34
C ASP A 839 7.96 30.09 -44.43
N VAL A 840 8.56 29.60 -43.35
CA VAL A 840 9.99 29.20 -43.34
C VAL A 840 10.31 28.24 -44.51
N THR A 841 9.34 27.42 -44.93
CA THR A 841 9.50 26.48 -46.06
C THR A 841 9.61 27.19 -47.42
N ASP A 842 8.91 28.31 -47.60
CA ASP A 842 8.98 29.10 -48.83
C ASP A 842 10.35 29.76 -48.96
N LEU A 843 10.87 30.29 -47.85
CA LEU A 843 12.22 30.88 -47.80
C LEU A 843 13.33 29.83 -47.97
N ILE A 844 13.13 28.60 -47.49
CA ILE A 844 14.03 27.48 -47.78
C ILE A 844 14.04 27.14 -49.27
N THR A 845 12.87 27.19 -49.90
CA THR A 845 12.72 26.95 -51.32
C THR A 845 13.40 28.06 -52.14
N GLU A 846 13.20 29.32 -51.77
CA GLU A 846 13.84 30.47 -52.40
C GLU A 846 15.37 30.45 -52.26
N TRP A 847 15.90 30.12 -51.08
CA TRP A 847 17.34 29.94 -50.87
C TRP A 847 17.94 28.93 -51.84
N SER A 848 17.21 27.84 -52.09
CA SER A 848 17.67 26.78 -52.99
C SER A 848 17.84 27.24 -54.45
N PHE A 849 17.25 28.39 -54.82
CA PHE A 849 17.37 28.97 -56.16
C PHE A 849 18.52 29.96 -56.31
N VAL A 850 19.18 30.37 -55.22
CA VAL A 850 20.28 31.33 -55.27
C VAL A 850 21.50 30.68 -55.93
N SER A 851 22.02 31.28 -57.00
CA SER A 851 23.20 30.76 -57.70
C SER A 851 24.48 31.01 -56.89
N PHE A 852 25.42 30.06 -56.90
CA PHE A 852 26.72 30.17 -56.20
C PHE A 852 26.58 30.46 -54.69
N SER A 853 25.48 30.03 -54.06
CA SER A 853 25.20 30.24 -52.64
C SER A 853 26.35 29.79 -51.73
N TRP A 854 27.01 28.69 -52.08
CA TRP A 854 28.17 28.08 -51.41
C TRP A 854 29.46 28.93 -51.46
N GLN A 855 29.50 30.00 -52.24
CA GLN A 855 30.61 30.97 -52.21
C GLN A 855 30.49 31.94 -51.03
N PHE A 856 29.30 32.04 -50.43
CA PHE A 856 28.98 33.03 -49.41
C PHE A 856 28.90 32.40 -48.01
N ASN A 857 29.99 31.77 -47.56
CA ASN A 857 30.04 30.99 -46.30
C ASN A 857 29.37 31.69 -45.09
N GLU A 858 29.60 32.99 -44.87
CA GLU A 858 28.99 33.71 -43.74
C GLU A 858 27.46 33.87 -43.86
N ILE A 859 26.95 34.02 -45.09
CA ILE A 859 25.51 34.15 -45.36
C ILE A 859 24.85 32.77 -45.33
N GLU A 860 25.56 31.75 -45.82
CA GLU A 860 25.13 30.35 -45.80
C GLU A 860 25.03 29.79 -44.37
N GLU A 861 26.05 29.97 -43.54
CA GLU A 861 26.01 29.58 -42.11
C GLU A 861 24.83 30.26 -41.41
N ARG A 862 24.64 31.56 -41.64
CA ARG A 862 23.53 32.34 -41.08
C ARG A 862 22.17 31.80 -41.52
N PHE A 863 22.01 31.42 -42.79
CA PHE A 863 20.77 30.84 -43.31
C PHE A 863 20.43 29.54 -42.57
N TYR A 864 21.38 28.61 -42.45
CA TYR A 864 21.17 27.31 -41.81
C TYR A 864 20.95 27.42 -40.29
N GLU A 865 21.60 28.36 -39.61
CA GLU A 865 21.33 28.68 -38.19
C GLU A 865 19.88 29.14 -37.99
N LEU A 866 19.34 29.96 -38.89
CA LEU A 866 17.97 30.50 -38.81
C LEU A 866 16.89 29.45 -39.08
N THR A 867 17.17 28.47 -39.95
CA THR A 867 16.23 27.40 -40.30
C THR A 867 16.36 26.16 -39.42
N GLN A 868 17.42 26.04 -38.62
CA GLN A 868 17.79 24.81 -37.87
C GLN A 868 17.95 23.59 -38.79
N GLU A 869 18.37 23.82 -40.03
CA GLU A 869 18.64 22.79 -41.03
C GLU A 869 20.14 22.64 -41.21
N HIS A 870 20.63 21.42 -41.45
CA HIS A 870 22.03 21.21 -41.84
C HIS A 870 22.27 21.61 -43.30
N SER A 871 23.49 22.04 -43.59
CA SER A 871 23.88 22.50 -44.92
C SER A 871 23.52 21.50 -46.01
N LEU A 872 22.96 21.99 -47.12
CA LEU A 872 22.56 21.18 -48.27
C LEU A 872 23.76 20.47 -48.93
N THR A 873 24.98 20.95 -48.67
CA THR A 873 26.25 20.47 -49.26
C THR A 873 26.98 19.39 -48.46
N GLU A 874 26.58 19.09 -47.21
CA GLU A 874 27.29 18.08 -46.39
C GLU A 874 27.03 16.61 -46.79
N ALA A 875 26.27 16.35 -47.85
CA ALA A 875 25.91 14.99 -48.28
C ALA A 875 26.82 14.38 -49.38
N SER A 876 27.95 14.98 -49.75
CA SER A 876 28.98 14.33 -50.60
C SER A 876 30.38 14.89 -50.40
N TYR A 877 31.09 14.34 -49.42
CA TYR A 877 32.52 14.03 -49.52
C TYR A 877 32.75 12.60 -49.07
#